data_AF-A0A1G9PKU3-F1
#
_entry.id   AF-A0A1G9PKU3-F1
#
_cell.length_a   1.000
_cell.length_b   1.000
_cell.length_c   1.000
_cell.angle_alpha   90.00
_cell.angle_beta   90.00
_cell.angle_gamma   90.00
#
_symmetry.space_group_name_H-M   'P 1'
#
loop_
_entity.id
_entity.type
_entity.pdbx_description
1 polymer ?
#
loop_
_entity_poly.entity_id
_entity_poly.type
_entity_poly.pdbx_seq_one_letter_code
_entity_poly.pdbx_strand_id
1 'polypeptide(L)'
;METRRVLIVGNLTIDDVVRADGIVRMATPGGNVVYAALAARLWNPGVGIVTRRGDDFPGEILDTLQRLGVETSGVRTIEGPTVRNWVVYEQDGRRRWLYRTPPERSREVAVQPDDLLGGWPAGDPPPVVHVAAMPLGAAAAIVEHIRAHAPGALITLDTHEDWADPEAVVDLAVRTDVFLPSREELAALAGYDDPPRAAAELRRQGVRSVVVKLGAEGALIDADGLPVEHVAAYPVDAVDTTGAGDTFCGALAAALASGLPLPDAVRRGAASAAWAVERFGSLALADLDPETARRRFADLSTPGVDPADTSYDIDVMRREISMIPEVIARHLADPDGHVRRVAETLAERGIEHLFLTGCGDSHFAGLATALAFQRHAGVSARAVHALDLARYQVRYLPERSAVVCVSFSGKVGRTTEAAVQARRFGHLTIALTNDQDGALARAAEVVLPIEVPTLGFSPGTSTYLGMVATLDDLALRWARERGRGTEAARAALGTVPELAERTLLANAGPADKAARRLAEHAWITFLGAGPNESSAKFGAAKLFEGPQLVGVSTNIEEWAHEEYFVSSAGTPVVLVAPSGASADRAGEILDELTFIGAAPIVVSDATPEAPALHLPLAGSVPEEFSPLLAALPLSLIGFHLAEVLGKQSYNFPSQAAKTEHYDTIHRVVIGEPA
;
A
#
# COMPACT_ATOMS: atom_id res chain seq x y z
N MET A 1 15.50 -23.18 18.26
CA MET A 1 14.71 -24.22 17.56
C MET A 1 15.55 -24.73 16.42
N GLU A 2 15.66 -26.05 16.25
CA GLU A 2 16.32 -26.63 15.06
C GLU A 2 15.58 -26.17 13.79
N THR A 3 16.34 -25.67 12.82
CA THR A 3 15.82 -25.25 11.52
C THR A 3 15.40 -26.48 10.71
N ARG A 4 14.18 -26.47 10.16
CA ARG A 4 13.73 -27.54 9.26
C ARG A 4 14.61 -27.57 8.01
N ARG A 5 14.82 -28.76 7.45
CA ARG A 5 15.45 -28.90 6.13
C ARG A 5 14.51 -28.40 5.04
N VAL A 6 15.07 -27.96 3.91
CA VAL A 6 14.33 -27.57 2.71
C VAL A 6 14.61 -28.61 1.63
N LEU A 7 13.55 -29.24 1.12
CA LEU A 7 13.64 -30.14 -0.02
C LEU A 7 12.98 -29.49 -1.23
N ILE A 8 13.73 -29.35 -2.32
CA ILE A 8 13.22 -28.79 -3.57
C ILE A 8 13.06 -29.93 -4.56
N VAL A 9 11.83 -30.16 -5.01
CA VAL A 9 11.47 -31.19 -5.96
C VAL A 9 11.10 -30.51 -7.27
N GLY A 10 11.88 -30.74 -8.32
CA GLY A 10 11.74 -29.98 -9.56
C GLY A 10 12.53 -30.57 -10.73
N ASN A 11 12.53 -29.85 -11.85
CA ASN A 11 13.11 -30.30 -13.10
C ASN A 11 14.35 -29.48 -13.48
N LEU A 12 15.28 -30.13 -14.16
CA LEU A 12 16.40 -29.49 -14.84
C LEU A 12 16.06 -29.25 -16.31
N THR A 13 16.46 -28.11 -16.85
CA THR A 13 16.27 -27.74 -18.25
C THR A 13 17.56 -27.23 -18.87
N ILE A 14 17.67 -27.32 -20.19
CA ILE A 14 18.71 -26.63 -20.97
C ILE A 14 17.99 -25.72 -21.97
N ASP A 15 18.06 -24.42 -21.74
CA ASP A 15 17.22 -23.44 -22.45
C ASP A 15 18.04 -22.62 -23.46
N ASP A 16 17.46 -22.43 -24.64
CA ASP A 16 17.94 -21.51 -25.66
C ASP A 16 17.17 -20.19 -25.49
N VAL A 17 17.82 -19.19 -24.89
CA VAL A 17 17.19 -17.93 -24.49
C VAL A 17 17.37 -16.88 -25.59
N VAL A 18 16.26 -16.31 -26.04
CA VAL A 18 16.19 -15.19 -27.00
C VAL A 18 15.61 -13.99 -26.26
N ARG A 19 16.43 -12.94 -26.08
CA ARG A 19 16.04 -11.72 -25.37
C ARG A 19 15.40 -10.70 -26.32
N ALA A 20 14.58 -9.82 -25.75
CA ALA A 20 13.89 -8.75 -26.47
C ALA A 20 14.83 -7.72 -27.14
N ASP A 21 16.07 -7.61 -26.64
CA ASP A 21 17.15 -6.78 -27.20
C ASP A 21 17.91 -7.47 -28.35
N GLY A 22 17.50 -8.68 -28.74
CA GLY A 22 18.11 -9.47 -29.82
C GLY A 22 19.29 -10.33 -29.38
N ILE A 23 19.67 -10.34 -28.09
CA ILE A 23 20.71 -11.22 -27.58
C ILE A 23 20.20 -12.66 -27.51
N VAL A 24 20.94 -13.57 -28.14
CA VAL A 24 20.65 -15.02 -28.13
C VAL A 24 21.72 -15.77 -27.33
N ARG A 25 21.28 -16.64 -26.43
CA ARG A 25 22.12 -17.46 -25.55
C ARG A 25 21.67 -18.91 -25.66
N MET A 26 22.47 -19.71 -26.36
CA MET A 26 22.16 -21.11 -26.63
C MET A 26 22.63 -22.01 -25.49
N ALA A 27 21.89 -23.10 -25.27
CA ALA A 27 22.22 -24.18 -24.35
C ALA A 27 22.55 -23.71 -22.92
N THR A 28 21.76 -22.78 -22.40
CA THR A 28 21.89 -22.26 -21.04
C THR A 28 21.31 -23.28 -20.06
N PRO A 29 22.12 -23.95 -19.22
CA PRO A 29 21.60 -24.91 -18.26
C PRO A 29 20.85 -24.17 -17.14
N GLY A 30 19.76 -24.75 -16.68
CA GLY A 30 18.89 -24.16 -15.67
C GLY A 30 17.84 -25.16 -15.18
N GLY A 31 16.61 -24.69 -15.11
CA GLY A 31 15.49 -25.40 -14.51
C GLY A 31 15.14 -24.86 -13.12
N ASN A 32 13.87 -24.97 -12.77
CA ASN A 32 13.32 -24.39 -11.55
C ASN A 32 14.06 -24.82 -10.29
N VAL A 33 14.55 -26.07 -10.26
CA VAL A 33 15.30 -26.62 -9.13
C VAL A 33 16.61 -25.87 -8.88
N VAL A 34 17.30 -25.38 -9.92
CA VAL A 34 18.57 -24.66 -9.78
C VAL A 34 18.33 -23.28 -9.17
N TYR A 35 17.38 -22.53 -9.74
CA TYR A 35 16.99 -21.20 -9.26
C TYR A 35 16.51 -21.25 -7.81
N ALA A 36 15.57 -22.15 -7.52
CA ALA A 36 15.02 -22.32 -6.18
C ALA A 36 16.10 -22.73 -5.18
N ALA A 37 17.02 -23.64 -5.53
CA ALA A 37 18.06 -24.12 -4.60
C ALA A 37 19.09 -23.03 -4.27
N LEU A 38 19.51 -22.24 -5.26
CA LEU A 38 20.42 -21.14 -5.04
C LEU A 38 19.82 -20.03 -4.19
N ALA A 39 18.51 -19.77 -4.32
CA ALA A 39 17.80 -18.82 -3.47
C ALA A 39 17.64 -19.37 -2.04
N ALA A 40 17.22 -20.63 -1.92
CA ALA A 40 16.98 -21.29 -0.63
C ALA A 40 18.23 -21.32 0.26
N ARG A 41 19.41 -21.60 -0.32
CA ARG A 41 20.68 -21.70 0.44
C ARG A 41 21.11 -20.38 1.10
N LEU A 42 20.60 -19.24 0.65
CA LEU A 42 20.88 -17.94 1.26
C LEU A 42 20.23 -17.83 2.65
N TRP A 43 19.12 -18.53 2.84
CA TRP A 43 18.26 -18.39 4.02
C TRP A 43 18.29 -19.61 4.93
N ASN A 44 18.63 -20.79 4.40
CA ASN A 44 18.68 -22.03 5.14
C ASN A 44 19.91 -22.87 4.72
N PRO A 45 20.73 -23.38 5.66
CA PRO A 45 21.90 -24.20 5.33
C PRO A 45 21.58 -25.66 4.99
N GLY A 46 20.36 -26.13 5.26
CA GLY A 46 19.92 -27.52 5.07
C GLY A 46 19.07 -27.73 3.82
N VAL A 47 19.59 -27.34 2.66
CA VAL A 47 18.88 -27.43 1.36
C VAL A 47 19.30 -28.67 0.59
N GLY A 48 18.32 -29.40 0.06
CA GLY A 48 18.52 -30.50 -0.87
C GLY A 48 17.64 -30.44 -2.09
N ILE A 49 18.08 -31.08 -3.16
CA ILE A 49 17.33 -31.18 -4.41
C ILE A 49 17.00 -32.63 -4.74
N VAL A 50 15.79 -32.85 -5.25
CA VAL A 50 15.37 -34.11 -5.88
C VAL A 50 14.96 -33.76 -7.29
N THR A 51 15.72 -34.28 -8.25
CA THR A 51 15.52 -33.95 -9.66
C THR A 51 16.08 -35.06 -10.55
N ARG A 52 15.69 -35.04 -11.82
CA ARG A 52 16.22 -35.94 -12.84
C ARG A 52 16.93 -35.11 -13.91
N ARG A 53 18.01 -35.67 -14.44
CA ARG A 53 18.75 -35.11 -15.56
C ARG A 53 18.86 -36.12 -16.70
N GLY A 54 18.94 -35.61 -17.92
CA GLY A 54 19.40 -36.40 -19.05
C GLY A 54 20.92 -36.55 -19.06
N ASP A 55 21.42 -37.36 -19.99
CA ASP A 55 22.85 -37.62 -20.16
C ASP A 55 23.64 -36.36 -20.55
N ASP A 56 22.96 -35.37 -21.13
CA ASP A 56 23.52 -34.14 -21.68
C ASP A 56 23.51 -32.94 -20.70
N PHE A 57 22.96 -33.09 -19.48
CA PHE A 57 22.96 -31.99 -18.52
C PHE A 57 24.38 -31.70 -18.01
N PRO A 58 24.86 -30.44 -18.03
CA PRO A 58 26.22 -30.12 -17.59
C PRO A 58 26.44 -30.42 -16.11
N GLY A 59 27.37 -31.34 -15.82
CA GLY A 59 27.73 -31.73 -14.44
C GLY A 59 28.26 -30.55 -13.60
N GLU A 60 28.90 -29.56 -14.24
CA GLU A 60 29.47 -28.39 -13.57
C GLU A 60 28.45 -27.57 -12.77
N ILE A 61 27.18 -27.56 -13.19
CA ILE A 61 26.10 -26.88 -12.46
C ILE A 61 25.81 -27.61 -11.14
N LEU A 62 25.76 -28.94 -11.18
CA LEU A 62 25.56 -29.77 -9.98
C LEU A 62 26.77 -29.69 -9.04
N ASP A 63 27.98 -29.70 -9.59
CA ASP A 63 29.21 -29.49 -8.82
C ASP A 63 29.20 -28.12 -8.13
N THR A 64 28.68 -27.09 -8.80
CA THR A 64 28.54 -25.74 -8.24
C THR A 64 27.53 -25.73 -7.08
N LEU A 65 26.35 -26.33 -7.26
CA LEU A 65 25.36 -26.47 -6.19
C LEU A 65 25.94 -27.21 -4.97
N GLN A 66 26.66 -28.31 -5.20
CA GLN A 66 27.29 -29.10 -4.15
C GLN A 66 28.39 -28.31 -3.42
N ARG A 67 29.24 -27.55 -4.13
CA ARG A 67 30.24 -26.65 -3.52
C ARG A 67 29.59 -25.56 -2.66
N LEU A 68 28.39 -25.11 -3.03
CA LEU A 68 27.63 -24.10 -2.31
C LEU A 68 26.76 -24.69 -1.17
N GLY A 69 26.92 -25.97 -0.86
CA GLY A 69 26.27 -26.63 0.29
C GLY A 69 24.88 -27.17 0.02
N VAL A 70 24.44 -27.23 -1.24
CA VAL A 70 23.18 -27.88 -1.62
C VAL A 70 23.43 -29.38 -1.78
N GLU A 71 22.63 -30.21 -1.12
CA GLU A 71 22.75 -31.66 -1.24
C GLU A 71 22.14 -32.16 -2.56
N THR A 72 22.94 -32.84 -3.36
CA THR A 72 22.59 -33.33 -4.70
C THR A 72 22.41 -34.86 -4.76
N SER A 73 22.33 -35.52 -3.60
CA SER A 73 22.12 -36.98 -3.49
C SER A 73 20.80 -37.46 -4.13
N GLY A 74 19.81 -36.58 -4.24
CA GLY A 74 18.52 -36.83 -4.90
C GLY A 74 18.53 -36.63 -6.42
N VAL A 75 19.69 -36.39 -7.05
CA VAL A 75 19.79 -36.27 -8.51
C VAL A 75 19.89 -37.65 -9.16
N ARG A 76 18.95 -37.97 -10.05
CA ARG A 76 18.98 -39.21 -10.84
C ARG A 76 19.28 -38.93 -12.31
N THR A 77 20.09 -39.78 -12.92
CA THR A 77 20.35 -39.73 -14.36
C THR A 77 19.38 -40.68 -15.06
N ILE A 78 18.65 -40.17 -16.05
CA ILE A 78 17.71 -40.93 -16.89
C ILE A 78 18.24 -40.92 -18.32
N GLU A 79 18.20 -42.08 -18.98
CA GLU A 79 18.66 -42.23 -20.37
C GLU A 79 17.97 -41.22 -21.30
N GLY A 80 18.76 -40.60 -22.18
CA GLY A 80 18.31 -39.62 -23.17
C GLY A 80 18.55 -38.16 -22.75
N PRO A 81 18.08 -37.18 -23.54
CA PRO A 81 18.39 -35.77 -23.32
C PRO A 81 17.60 -35.18 -22.15
N THR A 82 18.12 -34.10 -21.57
CA THR A 82 17.41 -33.21 -20.66
C THR A 82 16.39 -32.42 -21.45
N VAL A 83 15.29 -31.99 -20.82
CA VAL A 83 14.30 -31.14 -21.48
C VAL A 83 14.99 -29.88 -21.99
N ARG A 84 14.75 -29.55 -23.27
CA ARG A 84 15.25 -28.34 -23.89
C ARG A 84 14.12 -27.48 -24.38
N ASN A 85 14.20 -26.19 -24.10
CA ASN A 85 13.20 -25.21 -24.52
C ASN A 85 13.85 -24.03 -25.22
N TRP A 86 13.10 -23.41 -26.12
CA TRP A 86 13.31 -22.00 -26.44
C TRP A 86 12.53 -21.14 -25.46
N VAL A 87 13.20 -20.12 -24.93
CA VAL A 87 12.56 -19.08 -24.12
C VAL A 87 12.70 -17.78 -24.88
N VAL A 88 11.59 -17.28 -25.42
CA VAL A 88 11.58 -16.06 -26.25
C VAL A 88 10.94 -14.93 -25.47
N TYR A 89 11.69 -13.89 -25.18
CA TYR A 89 11.23 -12.67 -24.53
C TYR A 89 10.85 -11.60 -25.56
N GLU A 90 9.64 -11.06 -25.43
CA GLU A 90 9.08 -9.99 -26.25
C GLU A 90 9.41 -8.62 -25.63
N GLN A 91 9.36 -7.53 -26.42
CA GLN A 91 9.65 -6.17 -25.93
C GLN A 91 8.69 -5.67 -24.85
N ASP A 92 7.47 -6.22 -24.81
CA ASP A 92 6.46 -5.92 -23.80
C ASP A 92 6.62 -6.74 -22.51
N GLY A 93 7.72 -7.50 -22.39
CA GLY A 93 8.03 -8.32 -21.21
C GLY A 93 7.39 -9.71 -21.22
N ARG A 94 6.50 -10.02 -22.18
CA ARG A 94 5.94 -11.38 -22.30
C ARG A 94 7.02 -12.38 -22.68
N ARG A 95 6.84 -13.63 -22.26
CA ARG A 95 7.70 -14.75 -22.61
C ARG A 95 6.91 -15.86 -23.28
N ARG A 96 7.54 -16.58 -24.21
CA ARG A 96 7.00 -17.80 -24.82
C ARG A 96 7.94 -18.96 -24.60
N TRP A 97 7.39 -20.07 -24.11
CA TRP A 97 8.09 -21.34 -23.97
C TRP A 97 7.77 -22.24 -25.17
N LEU A 98 8.81 -22.74 -25.85
CA LEU A 98 8.63 -23.68 -26.95
C LEU A 98 9.53 -24.89 -26.72
N TYR A 99 8.92 -26.07 -26.67
CA TYR A 99 9.65 -27.32 -26.55
C TYR A 99 10.56 -27.55 -27.77
N ARG A 100 11.85 -27.78 -27.52
CA ARG A 100 12.85 -28.21 -28.52
C ARG A 100 13.06 -29.72 -28.49
N THR A 101 12.92 -30.33 -27.32
CA THR A 101 12.69 -31.79 -27.18
C THR A 101 11.21 -32.12 -27.35
N PRO A 102 10.81 -33.37 -27.65
CA PRO A 102 9.40 -33.76 -27.66
C PRO A 102 8.72 -33.41 -26.31
N PRO A 103 7.50 -32.85 -26.29
CA PRO A 103 6.81 -32.46 -25.05
C PRO A 103 6.65 -33.61 -24.04
N GLU A 104 6.52 -34.84 -24.53
CA GLU A 104 6.43 -36.06 -23.72
C GLU A 104 7.67 -36.27 -22.83
N ARG A 105 8.82 -35.75 -23.27
CA ARG A 105 10.07 -35.83 -22.51
C ARG A 105 9.95 -35.20 -21.14
N SER A 106 9.16 -34.12 -21.01
CA SER A 106 8.88 -33.45 -19.73
C SER A 106 8.28 -34.41 -18.69
N ARG A 107 7.46 -35.37 -19.12
CA ARG A 107 6.90 -36.41 -18.22
C ARG A 107 7.91 -37.51 -17.90
N GLU A 108 8.73 -37.93 -18.86
CA GLU A 108 9.74 -38.97 -18.64
C GLU A 108 10.81 -38.56 -17.62
N VAL A 109 11.22 -37.29 -17.67
CA VAL A 109 12.20 -36.72 -16.73
C VAL A 109 11.55 -36.03 -15.54
N ALA A 110 10.22 -36.05 -15.39
CA ALA A 110 9.58 -35.55 -14.19
C ALA A 110 9.93 -36.45 -12.99
N VAL A 111 10.17 -35.82 -11.84
CA VAL A 111 10.45 -36.53 -10.59
C VAL A 111 9.29 -37.46 -10.22
N GLN A 112 9.63 -38.65 -9.74
CA GLN A 112 8.69 -39.67 -9.29
C GLN A 112 8.81 -39.90 -7.78
N PRO A 113 7.76 -40.40 -7.12
CA PRO A 113 7.80 -40.73 -5.69
C PRO A 113 9.00 -41.58 -5.27
N ASP A 114 9.40 -42.55 -6.09
CA ASP A 114 10.55 -43.42 -5.82
C ASP A 114 11.90 -42.69 -5.77
N ASP A 115 11.96 -41.46 -6.28
CA ASP A 115 13.15 -40.61 -6.22
C ASP A 115 13.35 -39.98 -4.84
N LEU A 116 12.29 -39.93 -4.02
CA LEU A 116 12.33 -39.46 -2.63
C LEU A 116 12.86 -40.52 -1.66
N LEU A 117 13.09 -41.76 -2.14
CA LEU A 117 13.59 -42.91 -1.36
C LEU A 117 15.09 -42.73 -0.99
N GLY A 118 15.34 -41.90 0.03
CA GLY A 118 16.69 -41.61 0.54
C GLY A 118 16.73 -40.96 1.93
N GLY A 119 15.62 -40.94 2.68
CA GLY A 119 15.56 -40.38 4.03
C GLY A 119 15.20 -38.89 4.12
N TRP A 120 14.91 -38.23 2.99
CA TRP A 120 14.51 -36.82 2.95
C TRP A 120 13.15 -36.51 3.62
N PRO A 121 12.08 -37.31 3.42
CA PRO A 121 10.79 -37.04 4.04
C PRO A 121 10.75 -37.33 5.56
N ALA A 122 11.73 -38.09 6.08
CA ALA A 122 11.72 -38.62 7.45
C ALA A 122 12.53 -37.78 8.46
N GLY A 123 12.86 -36.53 8.13
CA GLY A 123 13.57 -35.64 9.06
C GLY A 123 12.74 -35.29 10.29
N ASP A 124 13.39 -35.17 11.45
CA ASP A 124 12.82 -34.58 12.67
C ASP A 124 13.65 -33.32 13.01
N PRO A 125 13.08 -32.10 12.96
CA PRO A 125 11.69 -31.79 12.61
C PRO A 125 11.36 -32.04 11.12
N PRO A 126 10.08 -32.25 10.77
CA PRO A 126 9.64 -32.46 9.39
C PRO A 126 10.09 -31.33 8.45
N PRO A 127 10.50 -31.65 7.20
CA PRO A 127 11.03 -30.65 6.28
C PRO A 127 9.95 -29.70 5.74
N VAL A 128 10.41 -28.61 5.12
CA VAL A 128 9.59 -27.87 4.14
C VAL A 128 9.91 -28.41 2.77
N VAL A 129 8.89 -28.82 2.01
CA VAL A 129 9.03 -29.35 0.66
C VAL A 129 8.45 -28.35 -0.34
N HIS A 130 9.29 -27.87 -1.25
CA HIS A 130 8.87 -27.08 -2.39
C HIS A 130 8.69 -27.99 -3.60
N VAL A 131 7.45 -28.11 -4.07
CA VAL A 131 7.11 -28.80 -5.32
C VAL A 131 7.06 -27.73 -6.40
N ALA A 132 8.13 -27.67 -7.19
CA ALA A 132 8.27 -26.70 -8.27
C ALA A 132 7.47 -27.12 -9.51
N ALA A 133 7.30 -26.18 -10.46
CA ALA A 133 6.57 -26.38 -11.70
C ALA A 133 6.98 -27.67 -12.45
N MET A 134 6.04 -28.60 -12.62
CA MET A 134 6.25 -29.87 -13.31
C MET A 134 4.90 -30.40 -13.84
N PRO A 135 4.87 -31.45 -14.68
CA PRO A 135 3.62 -32.05 -15.11
C PRO A 135 2.69 -32.39 -13.92
N LEU A 136 1.42 -31.96 -13.99
CA LEU A 136 0.48 -31.99 -12.87
C LEU A 136 0.36 -33.38 -12.21
N GLY A 137 0.35 -34.46 -13.00
CA GLY A 137 0.30 -35.83 -12.48
C GLY A 137 1.52 -36.22 -11.64
N ALA A 138 2.71 -35.72 -12.00
CA ALA A 138 3.92 -35.94 -11.21
C ALA A 138 3.88 -35.13 -9.91
N ALA A 139 3.49 -33.85 -9.98
CA ALA A 139 3.31 -33.01 -8.79
C ALA A 139 2.32 -33.63 -7.81
N ALA A 140 1.18 -34.13 -8.29
CA ALA A 140 0.18 -34.82 -7.49
C ALA A 140 0.74 -36.07 -6.80
N ALA A 141 1.44 -36.94 -7.55
CA ALA A 141 2.06 -38.14 -6.98
C ALA A 141 3.10 -37.81 -5.90
N ILE A 142 3.87 -36.74 -6.07
CA ILE A 142 4.85 -36.26 -5.08
C ILE A 142 4.14 -35.74 -3.83
N VAL A 143 3.12 -34.88 -3.97
CA VAL A 143 2.34 -34.36 -2.83
C VAL A 143 1.68 -35.50 -2.05
N GLU A 144 1.06 -36.45 -2.74
CA GLU A 144 0.44 -37.64 -2.13
C GLU A 144 1.48 -38.48 -1.37
N HIS A 145 2.65 -38.72 -1.97
CA HIS A 145 3.73 -39.44 -1.33
C HIS A 145 4.22 -38.73 -0.07
N ILE A 146 4.42 -37.40 -0.11
CA ILE A 146 4.86 -36.62 1.05
C ILE A 146 3.80 -36.65 2.16
N ARG A 147 2.52 -36.49 1.82
CA ARG A 147 1.44 -36.57 2.83
C ARG A 147 1.35 -37.94 3.49
N ALA A 148 1.62 -39.02 2.75
CA ALA A 148 1.61 -40.37 3.28
C ALA A 148 2.83 -40.69 4.18
N HIS A 149 4.01 -40.17 3.85
CA HIS A 149 5.27 -40.57 4.50
C HIS A 149 5.87 -39.50 5.44
N ALA A 150 5.41 -38.26 5.34
CA ALA A 150 5.87 -37.10 6.09
C ALA A 150 4.70 -36.14 6.40
N PRO A 151 3.67 -36.57 7.14
CA PRO A 151 2.44 -35.79 7.35
C PRO A 151 2.66 -34.43 8.03
N GLY A 152 3.77 -34.24 8.76
CA GLY A 152 4.15 -32.96 9.37
C GLY A 152 4.93 -32.00 8.46
N ALA A 153 5.26 -32.41 7.22
CA ALA A 153 5.98 -31.57 6.28
C ALA A 153 5.07 -30.42 5.77
N LEU A 154 5.65 -29.22 5.69
CA LEU A 154 4.98 -28.09 5.05
C LEU A 154 5.23 -28.17 3.55
N ILE A 155 4.18 -28.15 2.74
CA ILE A 155 4.28 -28.24 1.28
C ILE A 155 3.96 -26.89 0.66
N THR A 156 4.91 -26.35 -0.10
CA THR A 156 4.67 -25.21 -1.00
C THR A 156 4.58 -25.72 -2.43
N LEU A 157 3.63 -25.22 -3.21
CA LEU A 157 3.34 -25.69 -4.56
C LEU A 157 3.43 -24.53 -5.54
N ASP A 158 4.31 -24.66 -6.53
CA ASP A 158 4.27 -23.88 -7.77
C ASP A 158 3.73 -24.75 -8.91
N THR A 159 2.97 -24.16 -9.82
CA THR A 159 2.34 -24.87 -10.93
C THR A 159 2.98 -24.51 -12.26
N HIS A 160 2.59 -25.24 -13.30
CA HIS A 160 3.05 -25.03 -14.65
C HIS A 160 1.84 -24.76 -15.53
N GLU A 161 1.78 -23.62 -16.23
CA GLU A 161 0.67 -23.07 -17.05
C GLU A 161 -0.02 -23.98 -18.07
N ASP A 162 0.43 -25.22 -18.24
CA ASP A 162 0.04 -26.14 -19.32
C ASP A 162 -0.71 -27.36 -18.75
N TRP A 163 -1.83 -27.09 -18.05
CA TRP A 163 -2.73 -28.11 -17.50
C TRP A 163 -3.97 -28.30 -18.37
N ALA A 164 -4.35 -29.56 -18.58
CA ALA A 164 -5.57 -29.91 -19.33
C ALA A 164 -6.86 -29.68 -18.52
N ASP A 165 -6.73 -29.60 -17.18
CA ASP A 165 -7.86 -29.55 -16.25
C ASP A 165 -7.54 -28.58 -15.09
N PRO A 166 -8.11 -27.36 -15.09
CA PRO A 166 -7.97 -26.38 -14.02
C PRO A 166 -8.48 -26.87 -12.66
N GLU A 167 -9.52 -27.70 -12.61
CA GLU A 167 -10.09 -28.20 -11.34
C GLU A 167 -9.08 -29.12 -10.64
N ALA A 168 -8.39 -29.97 -11.40
CA ALA A 168 -7.33 -30.82 -10.87
C ALA A 168 -6.16 -30.04 -10.24
N VAL A 169 -5.90 -28.81 -10.70
CA VAL A 169 -4.89 -27.92 -10.09
C VAL A 169 -5.35 -27.43 -8.73
N VAL A 170 -6.61 -26.98 -8.62
CA VAL A 170 -7.18 -26.54 -7.34
C VAL A 170 -7.24 -27.70 -6.34
N ASP A 171 -7.69 -28.88 -6.78
CA ASP A 171 -7.71 -30.09 -5.95
C ASP A 171 -6.33 -30.48 -5.42
N LEU A 172 -5.27 -30.25 -6.20
CA LEU A 172 -3.90 -30.41 -5.73
C LEU A 172 -3.52 -29.32 -4.74
N ALA A 173 -3.82 -28.05 -5.03
CA ALA A 173 -3.51 -26.91 -4.16
C ALA A 173 -4.14 -27.05 -2.76
N VAL A 174 -5.38 -27.54 -2.67
CA VAL A 174 -6.09 -27.84 -1.39
C VAL A 174 -5.32 -28.84 -0.51
N ARG A 175 -4.51 -29.72 -1.11
CA ARG A 175 -3.71 -30.72 -0.39
C ARG A 175 -2.35 -30.18 0.08
N THR A 176 -2.04 -28.92 -0.21
CA THR A 176 -0.77 -28.25 0.13
C THR A 176 -0.96 -27.15 1.17
N ASP A 177 0.12 -26.58 1.68
CA ASP A 177 0.07 -25.55 2.72
C ASP A 177 0.13 -24.13 2.15
N VAL A 178 0.91 -23.91 1.09
CA VAL A 178 1.03 -22.63 0.40
C VAL A 178 1.02 -22.86 -1.11
N PHE A 179 0.00 -22.34 -1.78
CA PHE A 179 -0.11 -22.34 -3.23
C PHE A 179 0.47 -21.03 -3.79
N LEU A 180 1.36 -21.14 -4.77
CA LEU A 180 2.19 -20.03 -5.27
C LEU A 180 1.91 -19.72 -6.76
N PRO A 181 0.68 -19.39 -7.21
CA PRO A 181 0.45 -19.11 -8.62
C PRO A 181 1.08 -17.79 -9.07
N SER A 182 1.44 -17.67 -10.34
CA SER A 182 1.64 -16.37 -11.01
C SER A 182 0.30 -15.70 -11.33
N ARG A 183 0.34 -14.40 -11.69
CA ARG A 183 -0.85 -13.65 -12.14
C ARG A 183 -1.54 -14.35 -13.33
N GLU A 184 -0.75 -14.79 -14.30
CA GLU A 184 -1.24 -15.44 -15.51
C GLU A 184 -1.92 -16.78 -15.18
N GLU A 185 -1.30 -17.58 -14.33
CA GLU A 185 -1.85 -18.86 -13.88
C GLU A 185 -3.13 -18.67 -13.06
N LEU A 186 -3.15 -17.69 -12.15
CA LEU A 186 -4.31 -17.38 -11.35
C LEU A 186 -5.48 -16.90 -12.23
N ALA A 187 -5.19 -16.06 -13.22
CA ALA A 187 -6.19 -15.60 -14.19
C ALA A 187 -6.72 -16.75 -15.04
N ALA A 188 -5.87 -17.69 -15.45
CA ALA A 188 -6.27 -18.89 -16.17
C ALA A 188 -7.15 -19.81 -15.32
N LEU A 189 -6.88 -19.96 -14.02
CA LEU A 189 -7.70 -20.73 -13.09
C LEU A 189 -9.06 -20.06 -12.82
N ALA A 190 -9.07 -18.73 -12.66
CA ALA A 190 -10.28 -17.98 -12.34
C ALA A 190 -11.16 -17.64 -13.56
N GLY A 191 -10.58 -17.63 -14.76
CA GLY A 191 -11.21 -17.18 -16.00
C GLY A 191 -11.28 -15.65 -16.16
N TYR A 192 -10.62 -14.89 -15.29
CA TYR A 192 -10.52 -13.42 -15.32
C TYR A 192 -9.27 -12.94 -14.57
N ASP A 193 -8.76 -11.75 -14.91
CA ASP A 193 -7.59 -11.14 -14.27
C ASP A 193 -7.99 -10.15 -13.16
N ASP A 194 -8.15 -10.66 -11.95
CA ASP A 194 -8.38 -9.89 -10.71
C ASP A 194 -7.76 -10.68 -9.54
N PRO A 195 -6.46 -10.47 -9.25
CA PRO A 195 -5.73 -11.31 -8.30
C PRO A 195 -6.32 -11.37 -6.88
N PRO A 196 -6.76 -10.26 -6.26
CA PRO A 196 -7.43 -10.32 -4.95
C PRO A 196 -8.70 -11.15 -4.95
N ARG A 197 -9.56 -10.97 -5.96
CA ARG A 197 -10.81 -11.72 -6.06
C ARG A 197 -10.56 -13.21 -6.34
N ALA A 198 -9.63 -13.51 -7.24
CA ALA A 198 -9.30 -14.87 -7.62
C ALA A 198 -8.63 -15.64 -6.47
N ALA A 199 -7.72 -15.00 -5.73
CA ALA A 199 -7.11 -15.59 -4.53
C ALA A 199 -8.18 -15.91 -3.47
N ALA A 200 -9.08 -14.97 -3.19
CA ALA A 200 -10.19 -15.18 -2.24
C ALA A 200 -11.14 -16.31 -2.67
N GLU A 201 -11.34 -16.51 -3.98
CA GLU A 201 -12.14 -17.63 -4.50
C GLU A 201 -11.46 -18.99 -4.25
N LEU A 202 -10.16 -19.11 -4.54
CA LEU A 202 -9.39 -20.33 -4.23
C LEU A 202 -9.41 -20.65 -2.72
N ARG A 203 -9.39 -19.61 -1.88
CA ARG A 203 -9.51 -19.75 -0.42
C ARG A 203 -10.87 -20.29 0.00
N ARG A 204 -11.96 -19.82 -0.63
CA ARG A 204 -13.31 -20.41 -0.44
C ARG A 204 -13.39 -21.87 -0.87
N GLN A 205 -12.60 -22.26 -1.86
CA GLN A 205 -12.52 -23.65 -2.35
C GLN A 205 -11.64 -24.55 -1.47
N GLY A 206 -11.01 -24.01 -0.41
CA GLY A 206 -10.31 -24.78 0.62
C GLY A 206 -8.78 -24.73 0.54
N VAL A 207 -8.20 -23.92 -0.34
CA VAL A 207 -6.74 -23.69 -0.37
C VAL A 207 -6.34 -22.93 0.91
N ARG A 208 -5.33 -23.40 1.65
CA ARG A 208 -4.94 -22.85 2.97
C ARG A 208 -4.26 -21.47 2.90
N SER A 209 -3.41 -21.26 1.91
CA SER A 209 -2.72 -19.98 1.71
C SER A 209 -2.41 -19.84 0.23
N VAL A 210 -2.72 -18.67 -0.32
CA VAL A 210 -2.44 -18.30 -1.71
C VAL A 210 -1.47 -17.13 -1.68
N VAL A 211 -0.30 -17.30 -2.31
CA VAL A 211 0.64 -16.21 -2.54
C VAL A 211 0.79 -16.02 -4.04
N VAL A 212 0.22 -14.93 -4.56
CA VAL A 212 0.23 -14.63 -5.99
C VAL A 212 1.49 -13.85 -6.33
N LYS A 213 2.29 -14.36 -7.27
CA LYS A 213 3.46 -13.66 -7.82
C LYS A 213 3.00 -12.68 -8.90
N LEU A 214 3.18 -11.37 -8.67
CA LEU A 214 2.69 -10.27 -9.53
C LEU A 214 3.83 -9.58 -10.30
N GLY A 215 5.01 -10.19 -10.37
CA GLY A 215 6.16 -9.62 -11.10
C GLY A 215 6.65 -8.31 -10.47
N ALA A 216 6.69 -7.23 -11.27
CA ALA A 216 7.14 -5.91 -10.82
C ALA A 216 6.22 -5.28 -9.75
N GLU A 217 4.97 -5.73 -9.66
CA GLU A 217 4.05 -5.30 -8.60
C GLU A 217 4.38 -5.99 -7.27
N GLY A 218 5.09 -7.12 -7.27
CA GLY A 218 5.50 -7.85 -6.07
C GLY A 218 4.70 -9.12 -5.86
N ALA A 219 4.09 -9.29 -4.68
CA ALA A 219 3.31 -10.47 -4.34
C ALA A 219 2.09 -10.13 -3.48
N LEU A 220 0.98 -10.81 -3.73
CA LEU A 220 -0.24 -10.73 -2.92
C LEU A 220 -0.35 -11.96 -2.03
N ILE A 221 -0.74 -11.78 -0.77
CA ILE A 221 -0.93 -12.83 0.21
C ILE A 221 -2.40 -12.86 0.63
N ASP A 222 -3.03 -14.03 0.51
CA ASP A 222 -4.32 -14.34 1.13
C ASP A 222 -4.19 -15.68 1.87
N ALA A 223 -4.29 -15.65 3.20
CA ALA A 223 -4.02 -16.80 4.06
C ALA A 223 -4.89 -16.80 5.32
N ASP A 224 -5.11 -17.99 5.90
CA ASP A 224 -5.92 -18.12 7.11
C ASP A 224 -5.35 -17.32 8.29
N GLY A 225 -6.19 -16.49 8.90
CA GLY A 225 -5.83 -15.72 10.09
C GLY A 225 -4.88 -14.54 9.84
N LEU A 226 -4.64 -14.18 8.58
CA LEU A 226 -3.87 -13.00 8.17
C LEU A 226 -4.74 -12.04 7.34
N PRO A 227 -4.56 -10.71 7.47
CA PRO A 227 -5.16 -9.77 6.53
C PRO A 227 -4.58 -10.01 5.13
N VAL A 228 -5.36 -9.68 4.09
CA VAL A 228 -4.85 -9.68 2.73
C VAL A 228 -3.73 -8.64 2.64
N GLU A 229 -2.53 -9.08 2.27
CA GLU A 229 -1.33 -8.24 2.30
C GLU A 229 -0.67 -8.21 0.92
N HIS A 230 -0.22 -7.03 0.52
CA HIS A 230 0.56 -6.86 -0.70
C HIS A 230 2.01 -6.51 -0.36
N VAL A 231 2.94 -7.36 -0.73
CA VAL A 231 4.38 -7.17 -0.56
C VAL A 231 4.95 -6.63 -1.87
N ALA A 232 5.39 -5.37 -1.87
CA ALA A 232 5.98 -4.74 -3.05
C ALA A 232 7.25 -5.47 -3.53
N ALA A 233 7.49 -5.46 -4.84
CA ALA A 233 8.78 -5.86 -5.39
C ALA A 233 9.88 -4.88 -4.96
N TYR A 234 11.12 -5.37 -4.89
CA TYR A 234 12.28 -4.51 -4.65
C TYR A 234 12.79 -3.96 -5.98
N PRO A 235 13.03 -2.63 -6.09
CA PRO A 235 13.46 -2.01 -7.33
C PRO A 235 14.87 -2.46 -7.68
N VAL A 236 15.05 -2.95 -8.92
CA VAL A 236 16.32 -3.42 -9.47
C VAL A 236 16.37 -3.15 -10.97
N ASP A 237 17.57 -2.96 -11.51
CA ASP A 237 17.80 -2.93 -12.95
C ASP A 237 17.80 -4.37 -13.48
N ALA A 238 16.62 -4.85 -13.91
CA ALA A 238 16.44 -6.22 -14.38
C ALA A 238 17.21 -6.47 -15.69
N VAL A 239 18.10 -7.48 -15.66
CA VAL A 239 18.89 -7.96 -16.81
C VAL A 239 18.27 -9.21 -17.41
N ASP A 240 17.80 -10.13 -16.57
CA ASP A 240 17.24 -11.43 -16.97
C ASP A 240 16.15 -11.86 -15.98
N THR A 241 14.89 -11.91 -16.43
CA THR A 241 13.75 -12.31 -15.57
C THR A 241 13.55 -13.82 -15.50
N THR A 242 14.40 -14.61 -16.16
CA THR A 242 14.33 -16.08 -16.14
C THR A 242 14.51 -16.60 -14.72
N GLY A 243 13.60 -17.47 -14.28
CA GLY A 243 13.68 -18.11 -12.96
C GLY A 243 13.40 -17.19 -11.76
N ALA A 244 12.90 -15.97 -11.98
CA ALA A 244 12.51 -15.06 -10.88
C ALA A 244 11.46 -15.68 -9.96
N GLY A 245 10.43 -16.33 -10.53
CA GLY A 245 9.39 -17.04 -9.79
C GLY A 245 9.94 -18.24 -9.01
N ASP A 246 10.81 -19.05 -9.62
CA ASP A 246 11.43 -20.20 -8.97
C ASP A 246 12.33 -19.78 -7.80
N THR A 247 13.09 -18.71 -8.00
CA THR A 247 13.93 -18.06 -6.98
C THR A 247 13.08 -17.58 -5.81
N PHE A 248 11.97 -16.89 -6.09
CA PHE A 248 11.00 -16.46 -5.08
C PHE A 248 10.52 -17.65 -4.25
N CYS A 249 10.09 -18.73 -4.91
CA CYS A 249 9.53 -19.90 -4.24
C CYS A 249 10.57 -20.62 -3.36
N GLY A 250 11.80 -20.78 -3.86
CA GLY A 250 12.89 -21.40 -3.09
C GLY A 250 13.26 -20.62 -1.83
N ALA A 251 13.40 -19.29 -1.93
CA ALA A 251 13.69 -18.44 -0.79
C ALA A 251 12.53 -18.40 0.23
N LEU A 252 11.28 -18.36 -0.24
CA LEU A 252 10.10 -18.43 0.60
C LEU A 252 10.07 -19.76 1.39
N ALA A 253 10.28 -20.89 0.72
CA ALA A 253 10.32 -22.21 1.36
C ALA A 253 11.43 -22.29 2.44
N ALA A 254 12.60 -21.72 2.17
CA ALA A 254 13.70 -21.66 3.13
C ALA A 254 13.43 -20.74 4.34
N ALA A 255 12.72 -19.64 4.13
CA ALA A 255 12.28 -18.76 5.19
C ALA A 255 11.23 -19.41 6.10
N LEU A 256 10.25 -20.11 5.52
CA LEU A 256 9.28 -20.92 6.26
C LEU A 256 9.96 -22.04 7.06
N ALA A 257 10.98 -22.69 6.48
CA ALA A 257 11.76 -23.72 7.17
C ALA A 257 12.57 -23.17 8.36
N SER A 258 12.87 -21.88 8.33
CA SER A 258 13.50 -21.14 9.43
C SER A 258 12.49 -20.69 10.51
N GLY A 259 11.20 -21.01 10.35
CA GLY A 259 10.15 -20.67 11.30
C GLY A 259 9.60 -19.25 11.17
N LEU A 260 9.87 -18.56 10.05
CA LEU A 260 9.33 -17.22 9.84
C LEU A 260 7.83 -17.23 9.49
N PRO A 261 7.09 -16.18 9.88
CA PRO A 261 5.74 -15.94 9.39
C PRO A 261 5.69 -15.83 7.87
N LEU A 262 4.54 -16.17 7.27
CA LEU A 262 4.35 -16.17 5.81
C LEU A 262 4.69 -14.80 5.17
N PRO A 263 4.25 -13.63 5.70
CA PRO A 263 4.63 -12.33 5.14
C PRO A 263 6.15 -12.11 5.06
N ASP A 264 6.89 -12.49 6.10
CA ASP A 264 8.34 -12.34 6.12
C ASP A 264 9.04 -13.33 5.18
N ALA A 265 8.46 -14.52 5.01
CA ALA A 265 8.91 -15.47 4.00
C ALA A 265 8.70 -14.94 2.58
N VAL A 266 7.57 -14.29 2.32
CA VAL A 266 7.26 -13.62 1.05
C VAL A 266 8.24 -12.47 0.78
N ARG A 267 8.55 -11.63 1.78
CA ARG A 267 9.57 -10.57 1.64
C ARG A 267 10.94 -11.11 1.24
N ARG A 268 11.39 -12.21 1.86
CA ARG A 268 12.66 -12.86 1.48
C ARG A 268 12.60 -13.47 0.07
N GLY A 269 11.47 -14.02 -0.31
CA GLY A 269 11.18 -14.46 -1.68
C GLY A 269 11.36 -13.31 -2.68
N ALA A 270 10.68 -12.20 -2.44
CA ALA A 270 10.72 -11.01 -3.29
C ALA A 270 12.13 -10.41 -3.40
N ALA A 271 12.86 -10.32 -2.29
CA ALA A 271 14.24 -9.82 -2.29
C ALA A 271 15.18 -10.72 -3.10
N SER A 272 15.05 -12.04 -2.92
CA SER A 272 15.89 -13.01 -3.63
C SER A 272 15.62 -12.99 -5.13
N ALA A 273 14.34 -12.89 -5.52
CA ALA A 273 13.95 -12.73 -6.92
C ALA A 273 14.52 -11.45 -7.53
N ALA A 274 14.43 -10.32 -6.82
CA ALA A 274 15.02 -9.06 -7.25
C ALA A 274 16.53 -9.19 -7.50
N TRP A 275 17.28 -9.81 -6.60
CA TRP A 275 18.72 -10.00 -6.79
C TRP A 275 19.07 -10.99 -7.90
N ALA A 276 18.24 -12.01 -8.13
CA ALA A 276 18.47 -12.96 -9.21
C ALA A 276 18.34 -12.28 -10.57
N VAL A 277 17.35 -11.38 -10.74
CA VAL A 277 17.13 -10.72 -12.03
C VAL A 277 18.16 -9.65 -12.39
N GLU A 278 18.99 -9.21 -11.43
CA GLU A 278 20.12 -8.29 -11.67
C GLU A 278 21.23 -8.91 -12.55
N ARG A 279 21.24 -10.23 -12.72
CA ARG A 279 22.28 -10.96 -13.45
C ARG A 279 21.69 -12.00 -14.38
N PHE A 280 22.42 -12.29 -15.46
CA PHE A 280 22.00 -13.27 -16.45
C PHE A 280 22.25 -14.72 -15.98
N GLY A 281 21.26 -15.59 -16.21
CA GLY A 281 21.40 -17.04 -16.13
C GLY A 281 21.15 -17.66 -14.75
N SER A 282 21.05 -18.99 -14.74
CA SER A 282 20.63 -19.79 -13.57
C SER A 282 21.56 -19.72 -12.36
N LEU A 283 22.81 -19.29 -12.56
CA LEU A 283 23.80 -19.12 -11.49
C LEU A 283 23.89 -17.67 -10.97
N ALA A 284 22.92 -16.80 -11.30
CA ALA A 284 22.91 -15.38 -10.90
C ALA A 284 23.21 -15.16 -9.40
N LEU A 285 22.68 -16.04 -8.54
CA LEU A 285 22.87 -15.97 -7.10
C LEU A 285 24.07 -16.78 -6.58
N ALA A 286 24.87 -17.44 -7.42
CA ALA A 286 25.95 -18.33 -6.98
C ALA A 286 27.03 -17.62 -6.13
N ASP A 287 27.35 -16.37 -6.47
CA ASP A 287 28.37 -15.58 -5.76
C ASP A 287 27.84 -14.88 -4.50
N LEU A 288 26.52 -14.88 -4.29
CA LEU A 288 25.93 -14.23 -3.12
C LEU A 288 26.02 -15.17 -1.92
N ASP A 289 26.75 -14.77 -0.88
CA ASP A 289 26.84 -15.56 0.35
C ASP A 289 25.67 -15.23 1.31
N PRO A 290 25.31 -16.16 2.23
CA PRO A 290 24.20 -15.95 3.17
C PRO A 290 24.33 -14.73 4.07
N GLU A 291 25.55 -14.33 4.45
CA GLU A 291 25.75 -13.18 5.33
C GLU A 291 25.52 -11.87 4.58
N THR A 292 26.07 -11.77 3.37
CA THR A 292 25.79 -10.65 2.47
C THR A 292 24.30 -10.56 2.12
N ALA A 293 23.62 -11.70 1.89
CA ALA A 293 22.18 -11.72 1.64
C ALA A 293 21.38 -11.20 2.86
N ARG A 294 21.72 -11.62 4.07
CA ARG A 294 21.09 -11.10 5.30
C ARG A 294 21.35 -9.62 5.50
N ARG A 295 22.58 -9.15 5.26
CA ARG A 295 22.92 -7.73 5.33
C ARG A 295 22.13 -6.93 4.29
N ARG A 296 22.17 -7.34 3.01
CA ARG A 296 21.37 -6.70 1.95
C ARG A 296 19.90 -6.64 2.36
N PHE A 297 19.33 -7.70 2.91
CA PHE A 297 17.93 -7.73 3.35
C PHE A 297 17.63 -6.92 4.61
N ALA A 298 18.56 -6.83 5.56
CA ALA A 298 18.44 -5.92 6.69
C ALA A 298 18.53 -4.46 6.24
N ASP A 299 19.38 -4.17 5.24
CA ASP A 299 19.47 -2.85 4.61
C ASP A 299 18.23 -2.53 3.75
N LEU A 300 17.42 -3.54 3.38
CA LEU A 300 16.08 -3.39 2.82
C LEU A 300 15.02 -2.98 3.89
N SER A 301 15.44 -2.56 5.09
CA SER A 301 14.58 -2.01 6.16
C SER A 301 13.57 -1.03 5.58
N THR A 302 12.27 -1.36 5.74
CA THR A 302 11.06 -0.52 5.58
C THR A 302 11.16 0.54 4.48
N PRO A 303 10.45 0.47 3.34
CA PRO A 303 10.65 1.36 2.19
C PRO A 303 10.89 2.80 2.64
N GLY A 304 12.18 3.09 2.77
CA GLY A 304 12.73 4.33 3.24
C GLY A 304 13.16 4.96 1.96
N VAL A 305 12.28 5.82 1.45
CA VAL A 305 12.59 6.74 0.37
C VAL A 305 13.96 7.32 0.66
N ASP A 306 14.89 7.18 -0.28
CA ASP A 306 16.06 8.02 -0.27
C ASP A 306 15.56 9.48 -0.20
N PRO A 307 15.91 10.28 0.81
CA PRO A 307 15.49 11.68 0.89
C PRO A 307 15.88 12.51 -0.35
N ALA A 308 16.74 11.97 -1.22
CA ALA A 308 17.11 12.51 -2.52
C ALA A 308 16.34 11.94 -3.73
N ASP A 309 15.51 10.89 -3.58
CA ASP A 309 14.70 10.34 -4.66
C ASP A 309 13.56 11.32 -5.02
N THR A 310 13.76 11.99 -6.14
CA THR A 310 12.79 12.93 -6.74
C THR A 310 11.92 12.29 -7.80
N SER A 311 11.89 10.95 -7.93
CA SER A 311 11.03 10.27 -8.89
C SER A 311 9.56 10.40 -8.48
N TYR A 312 8.76 10.97 -9.38
CA TYR A 312 7.35 11.25 -9.16
C TYR A 312 6.54 10.04 -9.61
N ASP A 313 6.03 9.28 -8.65
CA ASP A 313 5.22 8.09 -8.91
C ASP A 313 3.85 8.24 -8.26
N ILE A 314 2.80 8.22 -9.09
CA ILE A 314 1.41 8.35 -8.62
C ILE A 314 1.00 7.16 -7.73
N ASP A 315 1.67 6.01 -7.87
CA ASP A 315 1.48 4.87 -6.98
C ASP A 315 1.95 5.13 -5.53
N VAL A 316 2.80 6.14 -5.29
CA VAL A 316 3.10 6.59 -3.92
C VAL A 316 1.82 7.09 -3.27
N MET A 317 1.00 7.87 -3.97
CA MET A 317 -0.27 8.38 -3.46
C MET A 317 -1.23 7.23 -3.11
N ARG A 318 -1.35 6.21 -3.97
CA ARG A 318 -2.17 5.02 -3.70
C ARG A 318 -1.70 4.28 -2.45
N ARG A 319 -0.38 4.07 -2.31
CA ARG A 319 0.20 3.41 -1.14
C ARG A 319 -0.03 4.24 0.13
N GLU A 320 0.16 5.54 0.08
CA GLU A 320 -0.13 6.43 1.22
C GLU A 320 -1.61 6.42 1.60
N ILE A 321 -2.53 6.37 0.62
CA ILE A 321 -3.96 6.22 0.89
C ILE A 321 -4.25 4.90 1.63
N SER A 322 -3.61 3.80 1.22
CA SER A 322 -3.83 2.49 1.84
C SER A 322 -3.36 2.40 3.30
N MET A 323 -2.39 3.24 3.71
CA MET A 323 -1.90 3.29 5.09
C MET A 323 -2.80 4.11 6.04
N ILE A 324 -3.77 4.87 5.50
CA ILE A 324 -4.58 5.79 6.30
C ILE A 324 -5.25 5.14 7.52
N PRO A 325 -5.87 3.95 7.43
CA PRO A 325 -6.50 3.30 8.58
C PRO A 325 -5.53 3.10 9.75
N GLU A 326 -4.31 2.64 9.47
CA GLU A 326 -3.26 2.44 10.46
C GLU A 326 -2.74 3.78 11.00
N VAL A 327 -2.58 4.78 10.13
CA VAL A 327 -2.22 6.15 10.53
C VAL A 327 -3.23 6.71 11.54
N ILE A 328 -4.53 6.59 11.27
CA ILE A 328 -5.57 7.02 12.20
C ILE A 328 -5.46 6.24 13.51
N ALA A 329 -5.38 4.91 13.45
CA ALA A 329 -5.28 4.06 14.65
C ALA A 329 -4.09 4.44 15.55
N ARG A 330 -2.91 4.65 14.97
CA ARG A 330 -1.69 5.04 15.70
C ARG A 330 -1.85 6.38 16.41
N HIS A 331 -2.42 7.38 15.75
CA HIS A 331 -2.60 8.71 16.35
C HIS A 331 -3.64 8.70 17.47
N LEU A 332 -4.73 7.95 17.32
CA LEU A 332 -5.74 7.79 18.37
C LEU A 332 -5.20 7.02 19.60
N ALA A 333 -4.25 6.12 19.40
CA ALA A 333 -3.60 5.40 20.48
C ALA A 333 -2.74 6.33 21.36
N ASP A 334 -2.16 7.39 20.78
CA ASP A 334 -1.27 8.36 21.47
C ASP A 334 -0.20 7.65 22.31
N PRO A 335 0.63 6.77 21.71
CA PRO A 335 1.52 5.86 22.44
C PRO A 335 2.48 6.59 23.39
N ASP A 336 2.97 7.76 22.97
CA ASP A 336 3.90 8.57 23.74
C ASP A 336 3.20 9.61 24.63
N GLY A 337 1.86 9.69 24.59
CA GLY A 337 1.05 10.56 25.44
C GLY A 337 1.17 12.05 25.11
N HIS A 338 1.55 12.43 23.88
CA HIS A 338 1.69 13.82 23.46
C HIS A 338 0.35 14.56 23.46
N VAL A 339 -0.69 13.94 22.91
CA VAL A 339 -2.03 14.54 22.84
C VAL A 339 -2.57 14.78 24.26
N ARG A 340 -2.40 13.79 25.14
CA ARG A 340 -2.76 13.91 26.56
C ARG A 340 -2.07 15.09 27.24
N ARG A 341 -0.75 15.26 27.09
CA ARG A 341 0.00 16.36 27.73
C ARG A 341 -0.45 17.74 27.25
N VAL A 342 -0.79 17.87 25.96
CA VAL A 342 -1.32 19.14 25.42
C VAL A 342 -2.71 19.43 25.98
N ALA A 343 -3.58 18.42 26.10
CA ALA A 343 -4.88 18.57 26.74
C ALA A 343 -4.77 19.04 28.20
N GLU A 344 -3.86 18.44 28.98
CA GLU A 344 -3.54 18.86 30.35
C GLU A 344 -3.08 20.33 30.38
N THR A 345 -2.15 20.70 29.49
CA THR A 345 -1.65 22.09 29.39
C THR A 345 -2.77 23.09 29.06
N LEU A 346 -3.66 22.76 28.13
CA LEU A 346 -4.80 23.60 27.75
C LEU A 346 -5.77 23.81 28.93
N ALA A 347 -5.99 22.76 29.74
CA ALA A 347 -6.83 22.82 30.94
C ALA A 347 -6.16 23.63 32.06
N GLU A 348 -4.88 23.40 32.34
CA GLU A 348 -4.09 24.14 33.34
C GLU A 348 -4.02 25.64 33.04
N ARG A 349 -3.86 26.01 31.77
CA ARG A 349 -3.84 27.42 31.33
C ARG A 349 -5.24 28.02 31.24
N GLY A 350 -6.28 27.24 31.53
CA GLY A 350 -7.66 27.69 31.55
C GLY A 350 -8.14 28.20 30.19
N ILE A 351 -7.68 27.63 29.07
CA ILE A 351 -8.01 28.16 27.74
C ILE A 351 -9.52 28.10 27.47
N GLU A 352 -10.06 29.16 26.85
CA GLU A 352 -11.49 29.29 26.49
C GLU A 352 -11.72 29.53 24.99
N HIS A 353 -10.68 30.03 24.30
CA HIS A 353 -10.72 30.35 22.88
C HIS A 353 -9.57 29.63 22.15
N LEU A 354 -9.92 28.73 21.24
CA LEU A 354 -8.99 27.96 20.42
C LEU A 354 -8.99 28.49 18.98
N PHE A 355 -7.80 28.80 18.50
CA PHE A 355 -7.56 29.21 17.13
C PHE A 355 -6.70 28.15 16.43
N LEU A 356 -7.25 27.53 15.40
CA LEU A 356 -6.56 26.53 14.59
C LEU A 356 -6.04 27.24 13.34
N THR A 357 -4.75 27.15 13.04
CA THR A 357 -4.18 27.92 11.92
C THR A 357 -3.14 27.14 11.14
N GLY A 358 -3.10 27.36 9.83
CA GLY A 358 -2.21 26.67 8.90
C GLY A 358 -2.39 27.17 7.47
N CYS A 359 -1.83 26.45 6.51
CA CYS A 359 -1.98 26.71 5.08
C CYS A 359 -2.33 25.41 4.34
N GLY A 360 -3.14 25.50 3.28
CA GLY A 360 -3.60 24.33 2.51
C GLY A 360 -4.31 23.31 3.39
N ASP A 361 -3.99 22.03 3.20
CA ASP A 361 -4.59 20.92 3.95
C ASP A 361 -4.48 21.07 5.47
N SER A 362 -3.41 21.71 5.97
CA SER A 362 -3.27 21.99 7.41
C SER A 362 -4.30 22.99 7.93
N HIS A 363 -4.75 23.95 7.10
CA HIS A 363 -5.87 24.81 7.46
C HIS A 363 -7.19 24.05 7.40
N PHE A 364 -7.38 23.17 6.41
CA PHE A 364 -8.57 22.33 6.31
C PHE A 364 -8.70 21.40 7.51
N ALA A 365 -7.60 20.89 8.06
CA ALA A 365 -7.64 20.06 9.28
C ALA A 365 -8.21 20.86 10.47
N GLY A 366 -7.86 22.15 10.58
CA GLY A 366 -8.46 23.04 11.58
C GLY A 366 -9.96 23.26 11.36
N LEU A 367 -10.42 23.37 10.10
CA LEU A 367 -11.84 23.49 9.79
C LEU A 367 -12.60 22.20 10.14
N ALA A 368 -12.02 21.04 9.79
CA ALA A 368 -12.59 19.72 10.05
C ALA A 368 -12.90 19.49 11.54
N THR A 369 -11.97 19.88 12.42
CA THR A 369 -12.04 19.54 13.85
C THR A 369 -12.62 20.64 14.73
N ALA A 370 -12.92 21.83 14.19
CA ALA A 370 -13.44 22.94 15.00
C ALA A 370 -14.73 22.56 15.75
N LEU A 371 -15.62 21.80 15.10
CA LEU A 371 -16.87 21.32 15.70
C LEU A 371 -16.61 20.36 16.87
N ALA A 372 -15.60 19.48 16.77
CA ALA A 372 -15.24 18.55 17.85
C ALA A 372 -14.84 19.31 19.13
N PHE A 373 -14.02 20.36 19.01
CA PHE A 373 -13.66 21.21 20.15
C PHE A 373 -14.86 21.96 20.74
N GLN A 374 -15.72 22.53 19.90
CA GLN A 374 -16.92 23.25 20.35
C GLN A 374 -17.87 22.31 21.11
N ARG A 375 -18.15 21.14 20.54
CA ARG A 375 -19.11 20.17 21.07
C ARG A 375 -18.59 19.49 22.34
N HIS A 376 -17.36 18.98 22.28
CA HIS A 376 -16.83 18.13 23.35
C HIS A 376 -16.08 18.92 24.41
N ALA A 377 -15.14 19.79 24.02
CA ALA A 377 -14.38 20.59 25.00
C ALA A 377 -15.17 21.80 25.52
N GLY A 378 -16.18 22.26 24.78
CA GLY A 378 -17.04 23.37 25.19
C GLY A 378 -16.34 24.71 25.15
N VAL A 379 -15.45 24.89 24.18
CA VAL A 379 -14.68 26.11 23.97
C VAL A 379 -15.09 26.75 22.66
N SER A 380 -14.84 28.06 22.52
CA SER A 380 -14.90 28.67 21.20
C SER A 380 -13.73 28.13 20.39
N ALA A 381 -13.99 27.46 19.26
CA ALA A 381 -12.93 27.00 18.36
C ALA A 381 -13.21 27.44 16.93
N ARG A 382 -12.21 27.96 16.23
CA ARG A 382 -12.32 28.32 14.81
C ARG A 382 -11.00 28.19 14.07
N ALA A 383 -11.10 27.80 12.80
CA ALA A 383 -9.96 27.83 11.90
C ALA A 383 -9.77 29.24 11.33
N VAL A 384 -8.52 29.68 11.21
CA VAL A 384 -8.15 30.98 10.64
C VAL A 384 -6.94 30.77 9.73
N HIS A 385 -6.91 31.43 8.57
CA HIS A 385 -5.73 31.40 7.71
C HIS A 385 -4.51 31.97 8.44
N ALA A 386 -3.35 31.35 8.25
CA ALA A 386 -2.13 31.73 9.00
C ALA A 386 -1.74 33.20 8.82
N LEU A 387 -1.85 33.72 7.60
CA LEU A 387 -1.57 35.13 7.32
C LEU A 387 -2.55 36.05 8.05
N ASP A 388 -3.84 35.72 8.01
CA ASP A 388 -4.90 36.52 8.63
C ASP A 388 -4.76 36.57 10.15
N LEU A 389 -4.47 35.41 10.75
CA LEU A 389 -4.17 35.33 12.17
C LEU A 389 -2.97 36.21 12.50
N ALA A 390 -1.84 35.98 11.83
CA ALA A 390 -0.56 36.63 12.12
C ALA A 390 -0.61 38.15 11.97
N ARG A 391 -1.34 38.65 10.97
CA ARG A 391 -1.28 40.06 10.58
C ARG A 391 -2.51 40.87 10.91
N TYR A 392 -3.67 40.27 11.13
CA TYR A 392 -4.91 41.04 11.30
C TYR A 392 -5.65 40.70 12.60
N GLN A 393 -5.53 39.47 13.10
CA GLN A 393 -6.35 39.04 14.25
C GLN A 393 -5.57 38.92 15.56
N VAL A 394 -4.27 38.61 15.52
CA VAL A 394 -3.48 38.22 16.70
C VAL A 394 -3.53 39.22 17.87
N ARG A 395 -3.61 40.53 17.58
CA ARG A 395 -3.70 41.59 18.58
C ARG A 395 -5.05 41.64 19.30
N TYR A 396 -6.08 41.09 18.67
CA TYR A 396 -7.48 41.18 19.11
C TYR A 396 -8.04 39.83 19.56
N LEU A 397 -7.19 38.80 19.66
CA LEU A 397 -7.64 37.53 20.23
C LEU A 397 -8.02 37.77 21.70
N PRO A 398 -9.12 37.17 22.18
CA PRO A 398 -9.53 37.30 23.57
C PRO A 398 -8.44 36.84 24.54
N GLU A 399 -8.55 37.24 25.81
CA GLU A 399 -7.75 36.61 26.87
C GLU A 399 -8.01 35.09 26.92
N ARG A 400 -7.05 34.33 27.46
CA ARG A 400 -7.16 32.86 27.56
C ARG A 400 -7.33 32.18 26.19
N SER A 401 -6.70 32.76 25.17
CA SER A 401 -6.61 32.18 23.83
C SER A 401 -5.41 31.23 23.70
N ALA A 402 -5.59 30.14 22.97
CA ALA A 402 -4.52 29.29 22.46
C ALA A 402 -4.57 29.22 20.95
N VAL A 403 -3.39 29.13 20.33
CA VAL A 403 -3.21 29.02 18.88
C VAL A 403 -2.50 27.70 18.58
N VAL A 404 -3.19 26.78 17.92
CA VAL A 404 -2.58 25.56 17.36
C VAL A 404 -2.17 25.85 15.93
N CYS A 405 -0.86 25.92 15.72
CA CYS A 405 -0.24 26.15 14.44
C CYS A 405 0.04 24.78 13.79
N VAL A 406 -0.72 24.45 12.77
CA VAL A 406 -0.74 23.15 12.08
C VAL A 406 0.15 23.22 10.84
N SER A 407 1.18 22.39 10.79
CA SER A 407 2.00 22.16 9.59
C SER A 407 2.76 20.86 9.71
N PHE A 408 2.42 19.87 8.87
CA PHE A 408 3.15 18.59 8.84
C PHE A 408 4.66 18.81 8.66
N SER A 409 5.08 19.58 7.65
CA SER A 409 6.51 19.80 7.36
C SER A 409 7.24 20.69 8.37
N GLY A 410 6.52 21.51 9.13
CA GLY A 410 7.11 22.49 10.08
C GLY A 410 7.85 23.66 9.42
N LYS A 411 7.84 23.73 8.08
CA LYS A 411 8.62 24.69 7.27
C LYS A 411 7.78 25.86 6.72
N VAL A 412 6.45 25.81 6.82
CA VAL A 412 5.57 26.84 6.23
C VAL A 412 5.79 28.18 6.94
N GLY A 413 6.25 29.18 6.18
CA GLY A 413 6.68 30.46 6.71
C GLY A 413 5.56 31.27 7.36
N ARG A 414 4.35 31.25 6.78
CA ARG A 414 3.18 31.95 7.33
C ARG A 414 2.66 31.32 8.62
N THR A 415 2.66 29.99 8.71
CA THR A 415 2.32 29.29 9.95
C THR A 415 3.33 29.58 11.06
N THR A 416 4.62 29.64 10.71
CA THR A 416 5.68 30.04 11.65
C THR A 416 5.52 31.49 12.11
N GLU A 417 5.21 32.41 11.20
CA GLU A 417 4.91 33.81 11.54
C GLU A 417 3.72 33.92 12.51
N ALA A 418 2.65 33.16 12.28
CA ALA A 418 1.49 33.10 13.16
C ALA A 418 1.87 32.64 14.59
N ALA A 419 2.72 31.61 14.73
CA ALA A 419 3.23 31.17 16.02
C ALA A 419 4.07 32.26 16.71
N VAL A 420 5.01 32.88 15.99
CA VAL A 420 5.84 33.97 16.53
C VAL A 420 4.98 35.14 17.03
N GLN A 421 4.01 35.57 16.24
CA GLN A 421 3.15 36.69 16.60
C GLN A 421 2.23 36.33 17.77
N ALA A 422 1.58 35.17 17.75
CA ALA A 422 0.71 34.75 18.84
C ALA A 422 1.46 34.70 20.17
N ARG A 423 2.69 34.19 20.16
CA ARG A 423 3.58 34.18 21.33
C ARG A 423 3.98 35.60 21.77
N ARG A 424 4.29 36.50 20.82
CA ARG A 424 4.60 37.91 21.11
C ARG A 424 3.45 38.63 21.82
N PHE A 425 2.20 38.29 21.49
CA PHE A 425 1.00 38.84 22.13
C PHE A 425 0.52 38.05 23.36
N GLY A 426 1.31 37.09 23.85
CA GLY A 426 1.06 36.40 25.11
C GLY A 426 0.08 35.23 25.03
N HIS A 427 -0.28 34.77 23.83
CA HIS A 427 -1.16 33.61 23.64
C HIS A 427 -0.36 32.31 23.72
N LEU A 428 -0.99 31.26 24.28
CA LEU A 428 -0.38 29.92 24.27
C LEU A 428 -0.26 29.45 22.81
N THR A 429 0.93 28.99 22.42
CA THR A 429 1.19 28.52 21.06
C THR A 429 1.59 27.05 21.06
N ILE A 430 0.90 26.26 20.25
CA ILE A 430 1.14 24.83 20.09
C ILE A 430 1.50 24.56 18.63
N ALA A 431 2.66 23.97 18.36
CA ALA A 431 3.06 23.52 17.02
C ALA A 431 2.64 22.07 16.81
N LEU A 432 1.68 21.81 15.92
CA LEU A 432 1.38 20.45 15.45
C LEU A 432 2.23 20.18 14.20
N THR A 433 3.29 19.37 14.33
CA THR A 433 4.29 19.19 13.27
C THR A 433 5.11 17.90 13.39
N ASN A 434 5.57 17.35 12.25
CA ASN A 434 6.48 16.21 12.20
C ASN A 434 7.93 16.64 12.46
N ASP A 435 8.30 17.87 12.08
CA ASP A 435 9.64 18.41 12.34
C ASP A 435 9.70 19.06 13.73
N GLN A 436 9.97 18.22 14.75
CA GLN A 436 10.01 18.61 16.16
C GLN A 436 11.12 19.62 16.48
N ASP A 437 12.14 19.71 15.63
CA ASP A 437 13.23 20.68 15.73
C ASP A 437 13.09 21.78 14.67
N GLY A 438 11.94 21.86 13.98
CA GLY A 438 11.71 22.76 12.86
C GLY A 438 11.57 24.23 13.24
N ALA A 439 11.43 25.08 12.23
CA ALA A 439 11.19 26.51 12.42
C ALA A 439 9.90 26.77 13.22
N LEU A 440 8.83 26.04 12.88
CA LEU A 440 7.56 26.14 13.60
C LEU A 440 7.66 25.65 15.05
N ALA A 441 8.30 24.49 15.27
CA ALA A 441 8.45 23.93 16.61
C ALA A 441 9.21 24.88 17.55
N ARG A 442 10.29 25.51 17.06
CA ARG A 442 11.03 26.53 17.83
C ARG A 442 10.23 27.81 18.09
N ALA A 443 9.31 28.17 17.20
CA ALA A 443 8.50 29.37 17.36
C ALA A 443 7.42 29.21 18.43
N ALA A 444 6.83 28.01 18.55
CA ALA A 444 5.79 27.71 19.52
C ALA A 444 6.32 27.52 20.96
N GLU A 445 5.41 27.57 21.94
CA GLU A 445 5.70 27.25 23.33
C GLU A 445 5.65 25.75 23.59
N VAL A 446 4.71 25.05 22.96
CA VAL A 446 4.49 23.61 23.10
C VAL A 446 4.57 22.95 21.73
N VAL A 447 5.15 21.75 21.66
CA VAL A 447 5.17 20.93 20.45
C VAL A 447 4.24 19.74 20.63
N LEU A 448 3.37 19.53 19.65
CA LEU A 448 2.53 18.35 19.47
C LEU A 448 3.05 17.58 18.25
N PRO A 449 3.89 16.57 18.43
CA PRO A 449 4.43 15.78 17.33
C PRO A 449 3.32 15.08 16.56
N ILE A 450 3.47 15.00 15.24
CA ILE A 450 2.67 14.14 14.37
C ILE A 450 3.61 13.27 13.55
N GLU A 451 3.43 11.94 13.58
CA GLU A 451 4.30 10.98 12.92
C GLU A 451 3.52 10.19 11.89
N VAL A 452 3.70 10.53 10.61
CA VAL A 452 3.06 9.83 9.49
C VAL A 452 4.16 9.31 8.58
N PRO A 453 4.23 8.00 8.31
CA PRO A 453 5.15 7.46 7.31
C PRO A 453 4.87 8.08 5.94
N THR A 454 5.89 8.68 5.33
CA THR A 454 5.82 9.21 3.95
C THR A 454 6.60 8.28 3.02
N LEU A 455 5.95 7.78 1.97
CA LEU A 455 6.52 6.78 1.06
C LEU A 455 7.10 7.40 -0.21
N GLY A 456 7.14 8.73 -0.27
CA GLY A 456 7.75 9.48 -1.36
C GLY A 456 7.24 10.90 -1.35
N PHE A 457 7.40 11.58 -2.47
CA PHE A 457 6.71 12.84 -2.70
C PHE A 457 5.32 12.57 -3.29
N SER A 458 4.27 12.86 -2.52
CA SER A 458 2.88 12.60 -2.87
C SER A 458 1.97 13.72 -2.33
N PRO A 459 0.80 13.97 -2.96
CA PRO A 459 -0.23 14.85 -2.43
C PRO A 459 -0.57 14.48 -0.99
N GLY A 460 -0.61 15.45 -0.08
CA GLY A 460 -0.86 15.18 1.35
C GLY A 460 -2.23 14.52 1.56
N THR A 461 -2.25 13.21 1.82
CA THR A 461 -3.48 12.43 2.08
C THR A 461 -3.44 11.83 3.49
N SER A 462 -2.50 10.91 3.73
CA SER A 462 -2.22 10.32 5.04
C SER A 462 -1.84 11.37 6.08
N THR A 463 -1.03 12.37 5.69
CA THR A 463 -0.64 13.48 6.57
C THR A 463 -1.83 14.31 7.01
N TYR A 464 -2.79 14.56 6.10
CA TYR A 464 -4.02 15.29 6.40
C TYR A 464 -4.85 14.56 7.46
N LEU A 465 -5.11 13.27 7.24
CA LEU A 465 -5.95 12.48 8.14
C LEU A 465 -5.26 12.17 9.48
N GLY A 466 -3.94 12.06 9.52
CA GLY A 466 -3.19 12.05 10.77
C GLY A 466 -3.39 13.33 11.59
N MET A 467 -3.39 14.50 10.95
CA MET A 467 -3.63 15.79 11.63
C MET A 467 -5.07 15.87 12.18
N VAL A 468 -6.07 15.49 11.38
CA VAL A 468 -7.47 15.48 11.80
C VAL A 468 -7.68 14.53 12.99
N ALA A 469 -7.18 13.29 12.91
CA ALA A 469 -7.31 12.31 13.98
C ALA A 469 -6.65 12.77 15.29
N THR A 470 -5.48 13.40 15.19
CA THR A 470 -4.76 13.97 16.34
C THR A 470 -5.54 15.10 17.01
N LEU A 471 -6.14 15.99 16.22
CA LEU A 471 -6.90 17.13 16.71
C LEU A 471 -8.26 16.71 17.30
N ASP A 472 -8.93 15.71 16.73
CA ASP A 472 -10.16 15.14 17.28
C ASP A 472 -9.91 14.44 18.62
N ASP A 473 -8.83 13.66 18.74
CA ASP A 473 -8.44 13.05 20.02
C ASP A 473 -8.05 14.13 21.06
N LEU A 474 -7.38 15.21 20.63
CA LEU A 474 -7.09 16.36 21.49
C LEU A 474 -8.37 16.99 22.04
N ALA A 475 -9.41 17.16 21.20
CA ALA A 475 -10.70 17.71 21.64
C ALA A 475 -11.35 16.83 22.72
N LEU A 476 -11.32 15.51 22.56
CA LEU A 476 -11.89 14.57 23.53
C LEU A 476 -11.07 14.49 24.82
N ARG A 477 -9.75 14.44 24.75
CA ARG A 477 -8.90 14.45 25.95
C ARG A 477 -9.05 15.75 26.72
N TRP A 478 -9.08 16.88 26.03
CA TRP A 478 -9.27 18.17 26.68
C TRP A 478 -10.66 18.31 27.31
N ALA A 479 -11.71 17.78 26.67
CA ALA A 479 -13.04 17.70 27.26
C ALA A 479 -13.04 16.92 28.58
N ARG A 480 -12.33 15.80 28.64
CA ARG A 480 -12.16 15.00 29.86
C ARG A 480 -11.42 15.77 30.96
N GLU A 481 -10.35 16.48 30.64
CA GLU A 481 -9.63 17.34 31.61
C GLU A 481 -10.53 18.47 32.16
N ARG A 482 -11.57 18.86 31.40
CA ARG A 482 -12.60 19.81 31.84
C ARG A 482 -13.78 19.15 32.56
N GLY A 483 -13.71 17.86 32.88
CA GLY A 483 -14.75 17.11 33.58
C GLY A 483 -16.01 16.83 32.74
N ARG A 484 -15.89 16.86 31.40
CA ARG A 484 -17.00 16.57 30.48
C ARG A 484 -16.99 15.10 30.07
N GLY A 485 -18.17 14.50 29.96
CA GLY A 485 -18.33 13.10 29.52
C GLY A 485 -17.98 12.94 28.04
N THR A 486 -17.17 11.94 27.71
CA THR A 486 -16.61 11.70 26.37
C THR A 486 -16.66 10.24 25.94
N GLU A 487 -17.23 9.36 26.75
CA GLU A 487 -17.19 7.91 26.60
C GLU A 487 -17.80 7.48 25.26
N ALA A 488 -18.99 7.99 24.93
CA ALA A 488 -19.66 7.69 23.66
C ALA A 488 -18.90 8.23 22.45
N ALA A 489 -18.39 9.45 22.52
CA ALA A 489 -17.64 10.07 21.44
C ALA A 489 -16.29 9.37 21.21
N ARG A 490 -15.59 8.97 22.27
CA ARG A 490 -14.35 8.21 22.21
C ARG A 490 -14.57 6.79 21.67
N ALA A 491 -15.67 6.14 22.05
CA ALA A 491 -16.04 4.85 21.48
C ALA A 491 -16.29 4.97 19.97
N ALA A 492 -17.02 6.01 19.53
CA ALA A 492 -17.27 6.25 18.11
C ALA A 492 -16.00 6.61 17.33
N LEU A 493 -15.14 7.48 17.87
CA LEU A 493 -13.85 7.79 17.24
C LEU A 493 -12.95 6.55 17.14
N GLY A 494 -13.04 5.64 18.13
CA GLY A 494 -12.30 4.38 18.13
C GLY A 494 -12.72 3.37 17.05
N THR A 495 -13.91 3.49 16.46
CA THR A 495 -14.33 2.64 15.33
C THR A 495 -13.87 3.18 13.97
N VAL A 496 -13.39 4.43 13.92
CA VAL A 496 -13.00 5.09 12.66
C VAL A 496 -11.92 4.32 11.88
N PRO A 497 -10.87 3.74 12.49
CA PRO A 497 -9.87 2.97 11.72
C PRO A 497 -10.47 1.83 10.90
N GLU A 498 -11.33 1.01 11.51
CA GLU A 498 -12.01 -0.10 10.82
C GLU A 498 -12.99 0.42 9.76
N LEU A 499 -13.73 1.49 10.06
CA LEU A 499 -14.62 2.13 9.10
C LEU A 499 -13.84 2.75 7.92
N ALA A 500 -12.65 3.28 8.16
CA ALA A 500 -11.79 3.84 7.13
C ALA A 500 -11.30 2.75 6.16
N GLU A 501 -10.84 1.62 6.68
CA GLU A 501 -10.45 0.46 5.87
C GLU A 501 -11.61 -0.03 5.00
N ARG A 502 -12.79 -0.24 5.61
CA ARG A 502 -13.99 -0.65 4.87
C ARG A 502 -14.45 0.40 3.85
N THR A 503 -14.27 1.69 4.14
CA THR A 503 -14.62 2.78 3.21
C THR A 503 -13.69 2.77 2.00
N LEU A 504 -12.39 2.58 2.19
CA LEU A 504 -11.44 2.44 1.07
C LEU A 504 -11.79 1.25 0.18
N LEU A 505 -12.05 0.08 0.78
CA LEU A 505 -12.45 -1.12 0.04
C LEU A 505 -13.75 -0.90 -0.75
N ALA A 506 -14.75 -0.27 -0.15
CA ALA A 506 -16.03 0.00 -0.80
C ALA A 506 -15.93 1.01 -1.96
N ASN A 507 -14.89 1.84 -1.99
CA ASN A 507 -14.70 2.87 -3.00
C ASN A 507 -13.68 2.53 -4.10
N ALA A 508 -13.02 1.37 -4.04
CA ALA A 508 -12.04 0.97 -5.06
C ALA A 508 -12.60 1.03 -6.50
N GLY A 509 -13.84 0.57 -6.71
CA GLY A 509 -14.52 0.68 -8.01
C GLY A 509 -15.25 2.02 -8.23
N PRO A 510 -16.10 2.46 -7.28
CA PRO A 510 -16.86 3.71 -7.44
C PRO A 510 -15.99 4.95 -7.67
N ALA A 511 -14.83 5.07 -7.03
CA ALA A 511 -13.94 6.22 -7.19
C ALA A 511 -13.26 6.25 -8.57
N ASP A 512 -12.84 5.11 -9.13
CA ASP A 512 -12.34 5.04 -10.52
C ASP A 512 -13.44 5.47 -11.52
N LYS A 513 -14.66 4.98 -11.32
CA LYS A 513 -15.81 5.37 -12.16
C LYS A 513 -16.11 6.88 -12.06
N ALA A 514 -16.00 7.44 -10.85
CA ALA A 514 -16.13 8.88 -10.63
C ALA A 514 -15.04 9.63 -11.38
N ALA A 515 -13.78 9.23 -11.22
CA ALA A 515 -12.64 9.84 -11.89
C ALA A 515 -12.78 9.84 -13.41
N ARG A 516 -13.17 8.72 -14.03
CA ARG A 516 -13.39 8.64 -15.49
C ARG A 516 -14.47 9.60 -15.98
N ARG A 517 -15.55 9.79 -15.21
CA ARG A 517 -16.62 10.75 -15.54
C ARG A 517 -16.13 12.19 -15.42
N LEU A 518 -15.31 12.47 -14.41
CA LEU A 518 -14.81 13.80 -14.10
C LEU A 518 -13.65 14.23 -15.02
N ALA A 519 -12.93 13.29 -15.62
CA ALA A 519 -11.77 13.55 -16.47
C ALA A 519 -12.09 14.33 -17.76
N GLU A 520 -13.36 14.35 -18.19
CA GLU A 520 -13.81 15.07 -19.39
C GLU A 520 -14.01 16.58 -19.13
N HIS A 521 -13.92 17.02 -17.87
CA HIS A 521 -14.31 18.37 -17.46
C HIS A 521 -13.11 19.24 -17.12
N ALA A 522 -13.20 20.52 -17.48
CA ALA A 522 -12.12 21.50 -17.25
C ALA A 522 -12.04 21.97 -15.78
N TRP A 523 -13.15 21.90 -15.06
CA TRP A 523 -13.25 22.19 -13.62
C TRP A 523 -14.25 21.27 -12.97
N ILE A 524 -14.12 21.06 -11.66
CA ILE A 524 -14.99 20.19 -10.87
C ILE A 524 -15.36 20.91 -9.57
N THR A 525 -16.65 20.97 -9.26
CA THR A 525 -17.17 21.62 -8.05
C THR A 525 -17.32 20.60 -6.92
N PHE A 526 -16.85 20.94 -5.72
CA PHE A 526 -16.98 20.16 -4.49
C PHE A 526 -17.83 20.94 -3.49
N LEU A 527 -18.92 20.34 -3.07
CA LEU A 527 -19.89 20.92 -2.15
C LEU A 527 -19.81 20.23 -0.79
N GLY A 528 -19.82 20.99 0.30
CA GLY A 528 -19.88 20.45 1.65
C GLY A 528 -20.34 21.51 2.65
N ALA A 529 -20.74 21.07 3.85
CA ALA A 529 -21.19 21.96 4.91
C ALA A 529 -20.65 21.53 6.26
N GLY A 530 -20.62 22.47 7.21
CA GLY A 530 -20.08 22.22 8.56
C GLY A 530 -18.66 21.67 8.50
N PRO A 531 -18.33 20.59 9.24
CA PRO A 531 -17.00 19.99 9.18
C PRO A 531 -16.68 19.43 7.78
N ASN A 532 -17.68 19.03 6.97
CA ASN A 532 -17.47 18.51 5.63
C ASN A 532 -17.27 19.57 4.55
N GLU A 533 -17.42 20.86 4.87
CA GLU A 533 -16.88 21.91 3.99
C GLU A 533 -15.36 21.77 3.89
N SER A 534 -14.69 21.32 4.97
CA SER A 534 -13.26 21.00 4.92
C SER A 534 -12.96 19.82 4.01
N SER A 535 -13.79 18.77 4.03
CA SER A 535 -13.68 17.61 3.15
C SER A 535 -13.83 18.02 1.67
N ALA A 536 -14.79 18.90 1.36
CA ALA A 536 -14.96 19.45 0.01
C ALA A 536 -13.74 20.27 -0.44
N LYS A 537 -13.20 21.15 0.43
CA LYS A 537 -11.96 21.90 0.16
C LYS A 537 -10.76 20.97 -0.06
N PHE A 538 -10.64 19.92 0.76
CA PHE A 538 -9.61 18.90 0.63
C PHE A 538 -9.71 18.17 -0.72
N GLY A 539 -10.91 17.71 -1.10
CA GLY A 539 -11.16 17.04 -2.38
C GLY A 539 -10.79 17.91 -3.59
N ALA A 540 -11.20 19.18 -3.57
CA ALA A 540 -10.81 20.15 -4.59
C ALA A 540 -9.28 20.34 -4.64
N ALA A 541 -8.62 20.41 -3.48
CA ALA A 541 -7.17 20.57 -3.43
C ALA A 541 -6.40 19.39 -4.05
N LYS A 542 -6.90 18.16 -3.87
CA LYS A 542 -6.27 16.97 -4.47
C LYS A 542 -6.27 16.99 -6.00
N LEU A 543 -7.16 17.78 -6.62
CA LEU A 543 -7.18 17.95 -8.08
C LEU A 543 -6.03 18.81 -8.61
N PHE A 544 -5.53 19.76 -7.82
CA PHE A 544 -4.42 20.61 -8.26
C PHE A 544 -3.09 19.86 -8.26
N GLU A 545 -2.91 18.95 -7.30
CA GLU A 545 -1.61 18.34 -7.00
C GLU A 545 -1.27 17.21 -7.96
N GLY A 546 -2.18 16.25 -8.17
CA GLY A 546 -1.98 15.14 -9.11
C GLY A 546 -2.56 15.41 -10.49
N PRO A 547 -3.90 15.50 -10.62
CA PRO A 547 -4.59 15.63 -11.91
C PRO A 547 -4.28 16.92 -12.68
N GLN A 548 -3.91 17.99 -11.99
CA GLN A 548 -3.75 19.35 -12.54
C GLN A 548 -5.04 19.88 -13.17
N LEU A 549 -6.17 19.59 -12.50
CA LEU A 549 -7.49 20.10 -12.83
C LEU A 549 -7.90 21.21 -11.87
N VAL A 550 -8.83 22.06 -12.31
CA VAL A 550 -9.38 23.10 -11.46
C VAL A 550 -10.44 22.50 -10.53
N GLY A 551 -10.10 22.36 -9.24
CA GLY A 551 -11.08 22.10 -8.19
C GLY A 551 -11.68 23.40 -7.67
N VAL A 552 -13.00 23.51 -7.64
CA VAL A 552 -13.72 24.60 -6.97
C VAL A 552 -14.40 24.01 -5.75
N SER A 553 -14.23 24.60 -4.58
CA SER A 553 -14.92 24.15 -3.37
C SER A 553 -15.78 25.26 -2.82
N THR A 554 -17.03 24.95 -2.49
CA THR A 554 -17.96 25.95 -1.96
C THR A 554 -18.89 25.32 -0.91
N ASN A 555 -19.46 26.17 -0.07
CA ASN A 555 -20.45 25.72 0.92
C ASN A 555 -21.76 25.35 0.19
N ILE A 556 -22.46 24.28 0.62
CA ILE A 556 -23.70 23.85 -0.06
C ILE A 556 -24.74 24.97 -0.19
N GLU A 557 -24.83 25.85 0.82
CA GLU A 557 -25.80 26.95 0.82
C GLU A 557 -25.35 28.06 -0.14
N GLU A 558 -24.08 28.42 -0.12
CA GLU A 558 -23.53 29.44 -1.03
C GLU A 558 -23.60 28.98 -2.49
N TRP A 559 -23.46 27.68 -2.77
CA TRP A 559 -23.73 27.16 -4.11
C TRP A 559 -25.15 27.51 -4.56
N ALA A 560 -26.16 27.33 -3.69
CA ALA A 560 -27.54 27.63 -4.03
C ALA A 560 -27.80 29.11 -4.29
N HIS A 561 -27.05 30.01 -3.64
CA HIS A 561 -27.22 31.48 -3.79
C HIS A 561 -26.31 32.11 -4.84
N GLU A 562 -25.22 31.45 -5.24
CA GLU A 562 -24.22 32.01 -6.14
C GLU A 562 -23.97 31.12 -7.36
N GLU A 563 -23.50 29.88 -7.17
CA GLU A 563 -23.02 29.00 -8.24
C GLU A 563 -24.14 28.25 -8.99
N TYR A 564 -25.34 28.19 -8.43
CA TYR A 564 -26.53 27.61 -9.07
C TYR A 564 -26.78 28.25 -10.44
N PHE A 565 -26.65 29.57 -10.54
CA PHE A 565 -26.95 30.34 -11.76
C PHE A 565 -26.01 30.06 -12.93
N VAL A 566 -24.86 29.42 -12.67
CA VAL A 566 -23.90 28.99 -13.69
C VAL A 566 -23.82 27.47 -13.82
N SER A 567 -24.63 26.75 -13.04
CA SER A 567 -24.75 25.29 -13.11
C SER A 567 -25.82 24.89 -14.13
N SER A 568 -25.51 23.89 -14.95
CA SER A 568 -26.40 23.38 -16.00
C SER A 568 -26.28 21.86 -16.16
N ALA A 569 -27.01 21.32 -17.14
CA ALA A 569 -26.92 19.90 -17.48
C ALA A 569 -25.46 19.46 -17.72
N GLY A 570 -25.05 18.35 -17.10
CA GLY A 570 -23.69 17.81 -17.19
C GLY A 570 -22.64 18.49 -16.31
N THR A 571 -23.00 19.48 -15.49
CA THR A 571 -22.06 20.12 -14.54
C THR A 571 -21.47 19.07 -13.58
N PRO A 572 -20.13 19.01 -13.43
CA PRO A 572 -19.45 18.02 -12.59
C PRO A 572 -19.44 18.48 -11.14
N VAL A 573 -20.29 17.86 -10.33
CA VAL A 573 -20.45 18.21 -8.91
C VAL A 573 -20.19 16.99 -8.04
N VAL A 574 -19.32 17.14 -7.05
CA VAL A 574 -19.09 16.18 -5.97
C VAL A 574 -19.69 16.76 -4.69
N LEU A 575 -20.80 16.18 -4.24
CA LEU A 575 -21.50 16.58 -3.02
C LEU A 575 -21.06 15.68 -1.85
N VAL A 576 -20.40 16.27 -0.85
CA VAL A 576 -19.98 15.60 0.38
C VAL A 576 -21.07 15.74 1.43
N ALA A 577 -21.86 14.69 1.60
CA ALA A 577 -23.08 14.67 2.42
C ALA A 577 -23.17 13.47 3.38
N PRO A 578 -22.22 13.27 4.31
CA PRO A 578 -22.40 12.32 5.41
C PRO A 578 -23.61 12.68 6.28
N SER A 579 -24.12 11.71 7.03
CA SER A 579 -25.13 11.91 8.06
C SER A 579 -24.68 12.95 9.08
N GLY A 580 -25.57 13.89 9.40
CA GLY A 580 -25.25 15.03 10.26
C GLY A 580 -26.29 16.14 10.14
N ALA A 581 -25.97 17.30 10.70
CA ALA A 581 -26.84 18.47 10.71
C ALA A 581 -27.13 19.03 9.30
N SER A 582 -26.28 18.76 8.30
CA SER A 582 -26.49 19.22 6.92
C SER A 582 -27.12 18.19 5.99
N ALA A 583 -27.49 17.00 6.48
CA ALA A 583 -27.89 15.88 5.62
C ALA A 583 -29.21 16.13 4.85
N ASP A 584 -30.19 16.72 5.51
CA ASP A 584 -31.47 17.10 4.89
C ASP A 584 -31.27 18.15 3.79
N ARG A 585 -30.52 19.21 4.11
CA ARG A 585 -30.19 20.28 3.16
C ARG A 585 -29.37 19.75 1.98
N ALA A 586 -28.43 18.84 2.21
CA ALA A 586 -27.69 18.20 1.12
C ALA A 586 -28.61 17.37 0.22
N GLY A 587 -29.66 16.74 0.77
CA GLY A 587 -30.73 16.10 -0.01
C GLY A 587 -31.47 17.09 -0.91
N GLU A 588 -31.88 18.25 -0.38
CA GLU A 588 -32.53 19.31 -1.17
C GLU A 588 -31.61 19.81 -2.31
N ILE A 589 -30.32 19.99 -2.03
CA ILE A 589 -29.33 20.39 -3.04
C ILE A 589 -29.14 19.30 -4.10
N LEU A 590 -29.17 18.03 -3.71
CA LEU A 590 -29.08 16.92 -4.64
C LEU A 590 -30.31 16.85 -5.57
N ASP A 591 -31.50 17.11 -5.04
CA ASP A 591 -32.73 17.20 -5.84
C ASP A 591 -32.63 18.32 -6.88
N GLU A 592 -32.13 19.49 -6.49
CA GLU A 592 -31.90 20.61 -7.40
C GLU A 592 -30.86 20.29 -8.48
N LEU A 593 -29.71 19.72 -8.09
CA LEU A 593 -28.68 19.26 -9.03
C LEU A 593 -29.24 18.26 -10.04
N THR A 594 -30.06 17.32 -9.57
CA THR A 594 -30.73 16.34 -10.42
C THR A 594 -31.74 17.01 -11.35
N PHE A 595 -32.53 17.95 -10.84
CA PHE A 595 -33.56 18.68 -11.59
C PHE A 595 -32.96 19.46 -12.77
N ILE A 596 -31.82 20.14 -12.57
CA ILE A 596 -31.13 20.87 -13.64
C ILE A 596 -30.32 19.96 -14.60
N GLY A 597 -30.33 18.65 -14.36
CA GLY A 597 -29.63 17.65 -15.17
C GLY A 597 -28.12 17.62 -14.94
N ALA A 598 -27.63 18.13 -13.80
CA ALA A 598 -26.25 17.90 -13.41
C ALA A 598 -26.00 16.39 -13.20
N ALA A 599 -24.75 15.97 -13.19
CA ALA A 599 -24.37 14.58 -12.98
C ALA A 599 -23.68 14.40 -11.62
N PRO A 600 -24.39 14.56 -10.49
CA PRO A 600 -23.78 14.61 -9.18
C PRO A 600 -23.14 13.28 -8.78
N ILE A 601 -22.04 13.40 -8.07
CA ILE A 601 -21.36 12.32 -7.35
C ILE A 601 -21.54 12.61 -5.87
N VAL A 602 -22.02 11.65 -5.09
CA VAL A 602 -22.37 11.85 -3.68
C VAL A 602 -21.45 11.01 -2.80
N VAL A 603 -20.76 11.66 -1.86
CA VAL A 603 -20.01 10.99 -0.79
C VAL A 603 -20.87 10.97 0.47
N SER A 604 -21.35 9.79 0.88
CA SER A 604 -22.25 9.66 2.04
C SER A 604 -22.27 8.24 2.61
N ASP A 605 -22.55 8.09 3.90
CA ASP A 605 -22.86 6.82 4.57
C ASP A 605 -24.28 6.31 4.27
N ALA A 606 -25.17 7.18 3.80
CA ALA A 606 -26.50 6.82 3.31
C ALA A 606 -26.53 6.75 1.79
N THR A 607 -27.32 5.83 1.23
CA THR A 607 -27.58 5.80 -0.20
C THR A 607 -28.40 7.03 -0.60
N PRO A 608 -27.99 7.82 -1.61
CA PRO A 608 -28.76 8.98 -2.04
C PRO A 608 -30.13 8.56 -2.60
N GLU A 609 -31.18 9.30 -2.25
CA GLU A 609 -32.54 9.04 -2.74
C GLU A 609 -32.72 9.46 -4.21
N ALA A 610 -32.07 10.55 -4.61
CA ALA A 610 -32.05 11.02 -5.99
C ALA A 610 -30.91 10.39 -6.81
N PRO A 611 -31.05 10.27 -8.15
CA PRO A 611 -30.05 9.69 -9.02
C PRO A 611 -28.67 10.37 -8.93
N ALA A 612 -27.68 9.63 -8.43
CA ALA A 612 -26.29 10.07 -8.37
C ALA A 612 -25.32 8.88 -8.48
N LEU A 613 -24.05 9.16 -8.79
CA LEU A 613 -22.99 8.18 -8.54
C LEU A 613 -22.63 8.22 -7.05
N HIS A 614 -22.86 7.15 -6.32
CA HIS A 614 -22.61 7.08 -4.88
C HIS A 614 -21.19 6.56 -4.57
N LEU A 615 -20.49 7.30 -3.71
CA LEU A 615 -19.23 6.94 -3.07
C LEU A 615 -19.51 6.64 -1.59
N PRO A 616 -19.73 5.37 -1.22
CA PRO A 616 -20.27 5.01 0.09
C PRO A 616 -19.25 5.17 1.21
N LEU A 617 -19.67 5.69 2.37
CA LEU A 617 -18.93 5.58 3.63
C LEU A 617 -19.41 4.33 4.37
N ALA A 618 -18.49 3.51 4.90
CA ALA A 618 -18.81 2.17 5.39
C ALA A 618 -19.63 2.11 6.71
N GLY A 619 -19.90 3.27 7.31
CA GLY A 619 -20.73 3.43 8.49
C GLY A 619 -20.85 4.90 8.89
N SER A 620 -21.84 5.18 9.73
CA SER A 620 -22.04 6.51 10.29
C SER A 620 -21.19 6.71 11.54
N VAL A 621 -20.68 7.93 11.69
CA VAL A 621 -20.00 8.42 12.90
C VAL A 621 -20.63 9.76 13.29
N PRO A 622 -20.47 10.24 14.54
CA PRO A 622 -20.81 11.61 14.88
C PRO A 622 -20.22 12.59 13.84
N GLU A 623 -21.02 13.56 13.42
CA GLU A 623 -20.72 14.44 12.29
C GLU A 623 -19.35 15.10 12.38
N GLU A 624 -18.91 15.49 13.58
CA GLU A 624 -17.58 16.07 13.81
C GLU A 624 -16.42 15.15 13.40
N PHE A 625 -16.60 13.83 13.37
CA PHE A 625 -15.58 12.85 12.97
C PHE A 625 -15.76 12.36 11.53
N SER A 626 -16.86 12.73 10.87
CA SER A 626 -17.13 12.32 9.48
C SER A 626 -16.06 12.75 8.45
N PRO A 627 -15.29 13.86 8.62
CA PRO A 627 -14.18 14.17 7.71
C PRO A 627 -13.11 13.09 7.62
N LEU A 628 -12.92 12.28 8.69
CA LEU A 628 -11.97 11.17 8.69
C LEU A 628 -12.35 10.06 7.69
N LEU A 629 -13.63 9.92 7.38
CA LEU A 629 -14.14 8.96 6.40
C LEU A 629 -14.38 9.63 5.04
N ALA A 630 -14.95 10.84 5.00
CA ALA A 630 -15.32 11.53 3.78
C ALA A 630 -14.11 11.88 2.88
N ALA A 631 -12.94 12.12 3.46
CA ALA A 631 -11.72 12.41 2.70
C ALA A 631 -11.14 11.20 1.94
N LEU A 632 -11.50 9.97 2.33
CA LEU A 632 -10.98 8.73 1.73
C LEU A 632 -11.39 8.57 0.26
N PRO A 633 -12.69 8.58 -0.10
CA PRO A 633 -13.11 8.50 -1.50
C PRO A 633 -12.62 9.70 -2.32
N LEU A 634 -12.48 10.88 -1.71
CA LEU A 634 -11.95 12.07 -2.38
C LEU A 634 -10.45 11.91 -2.72
N SER A 635 -9.68 11.26 -1.84
CA SER A 635 -8.29 10.91 -2.11
C SER A 635 -8.18 9.92 -3.27
N LEU A 636 -9.06 8.91 -3.31
CA LEU A 636 -9.12 7.94 -4.40
C LEU A 636 -9.53 8.59 -5.74
N ILE A 637 -10.47 9.55 -5.72
CA ILE A 637 -10.80 10.35 -6.92
C ILE A 637 -9.56 11.09 -7.43
N GLY A 638 -8.82 11.77 -6.54
CA GLY A 638 -7.60 12.49 -6.91
C GLY A 638 -6.54 11.57 -7.54
N PHE A 639 -6.34 10.38 -6.96
CA PHE A 639 -5.44 9.36 -7.48
C PHE A 639 -5.88 8.86 -8.87
N HIS A 640 -7.12 8.34 -9.00
CA HIS A 640 -7.59 7.79 -10.26
C HIS A 640 -7.72 8.85 -11.37
N LEU A 641 -8.04 10.10 -11.04
CA LEU A 641 -8.03 11.18 -12.03
C LEU A 641 -6.62 11.42 -12.59
N ALA A 642 -5.59 11.38 -11.73
CA ALA A 642 -4.21 11.53 -12.17
C ALA A 642 -3.80 10.35 -13.08
N GLU A 643 -4.19 9.12 -12.74
CA GLU A 643 -3.98 7.94 -13.59
C GLU A 643 -4.67 8.08 -14.96
N VAL A 644 -5.97 8.40 -14.96
CA VAL A 644 -6.78 8.53 -16.19
C VAL A 644 -6.22 9.60 -17.12
N LEU A 645 -5.69 10.69 -16.57
CA LEU A 645 -5.09 11.79 -17.34
C LEU A 645 -3.61 11.56 -17.69
N GLY A 646 -3.03 10.43 -17.28
CA GLY A 646 -1.61 10.11 -17.49
C GLY A 646 -0.66 11.12 -16.84
N LYS A 647 -1.05 11.69 -15.69
CA LYS A 647 -0.30 12.72 -14.98
C LYS A 647 0.55 12.10 -13.86
N GLN A 648 1.75 12.64 -13.69
CA GLN A 648 2.58 12.43 -12.50
C GLN A 648 2.26 13.51 -11.46
N SER A 649 2.51 13.22 -10.18
CA SER A 649 2.26 14.16 -9.07
C SER A 649 3.08 15.46 -9.20
N TYR A 650 2.47 16.62 -8.91
CA TYR A 650 3.00 18.00 -8.98
C TYR A 650 3.90 18.33 -10.18
N ASN A 651 3.36 19.01 -11.20
CA ASN A 651 4.19 19.65 -12.22
C ASN A 651 4.60 21.07 -11.82
N PHE A 652 5.87 21.24 -11.49
CA PHE A 652 6.51 22.55 -11.63
C PHE A 652 7.01 22.72 -13.07
N PRO A 653 6.92 23.91 -13.67
CA PRO A 653 7.39 24.13 -15.04
C PRO A 653 8.91 23.96 -15.19
N SER A 654 9.66 23.99 -14.08
CA SER A 654 11.08 23.65 -14.02
C SER A 654 11.51 23.38 -12.57
N GLN A 655 12.68 22.77 -12.37
CA GLN A 655 13.29 22.66 -11.04
C GLN A 655 13.56 24.03 -10.39
N ALA A 656 13.94 25.04 -11.18
CA ALA A 656 14.12 26.40 -10.67
C ALA A 656 12.80 27.00 -10.15
N ALA A 657 11.69 26.76 -10.85
CA ALA A 657 10.36 27.20 -10.40
C ALA A 657 9.93 26.46 -9.12
N LYS A 658 10.24 25.17 -9.01
CA LYS A 658 10.04 24.38 -7.78
C LYS A 658 10.81 24.99 -6.61
N THR A 659 12.11 25.23 -6.78
CA THR A 659 12.97 25.83 -5.75
C THR A 659 12.46 27.20 -5.32
N GLU A 660 12.21 28.11 -6.27
CA GLU A 660 11.70 29.46 -5.97
C GLU A 660 10.35 29.43 -5.25
N HIS A 661 9.45 28.53 -5.66
CA HIS A 661 8.17 28.35 -4.98
C HIS A 661 8.35 27.92 -3.52
N TYR A 662 9.15 26.87 -3.28
CA TYR A 662 9.41 26.39 -1.94
C TYR A 662 10.15 27.43 -1.09
N ASP A 663 11.12 28.13 -1.66
CA ASP A 663 11.81 29.24 -0.99
C ASP A 663 10.83 30.33 -0.59
N THR A 664 9.84 30.65 -1.44
CA THR A 664 8.81 31.64 -1.15
C THR A 664 7.90 31.21 -0.01
N ILE A 665 7.34 30.00 -0.06
CA ILE A 665 6.37 29.54 0.95
C ILE A 665 7.04 29.17 2.29
N HIS A 666 8.32 28.79 2.27
CA HIS A 666 9.10 28.52 3.49
C HIS A 666 9.77 29.76 4.07
N ARG A 667 9.85 30.87 3.33
CA ARG A 667 10.42 32.12 3.83
C ARG A 667 9.61 32.64 5.02
N VAL A 668 10.26 32.69 6.17
CA VAL A 668 9.73 33.33 7.37
C VAL A 668 10.05 34.83 7.31
N VAL A 669 9.06 35.63 6.97
CA VAL A 669 9.12 37.11 7.08
C VAL A 669 8.12 37.50 8.14
N ILE A 670 8.60 38.08 9.25
CA ILE A 670 7.76 38.55 10.34
C ILE A 670 7.30 39.98 10.03
N GLY A 671 6.05 40.14 9.60
CA GLY A 671 5.44 41.45 9.40
C GLY A 671 4.89 42.02 10.71
N GLU A 672 4.83 43.34 10.84
CA GLU A 672 4.08 43.95 11.95
C GLU A 672 2.57 43.74 11.73
N PRO A 673 1.82 43.22 12.72
CA PRO A 673 0.38 43.10 12.59
C PRO A 673 -0.31 44.48 12.45
N ALA A 674 -1.46 44.52 11.80
CA ALA A 674 -2.30 45.71 11.65
C ALA A 674 -2.76 46.27 13.00
#